data_AF-A0A957Y736-F1
#
_entry.id   AF-A0A957Y736-F1
#
_cell.length_a   1.000
_cell.length_b   1.000
_cell.length_c   1.000
_cell.angle_alpha   90.00
_cell.angle_beta   90.00
_cell.angle_gamma   90.00
#
_symmetry.space_group_name_H-M   'P 1'
#
loop_
_entity.id
_entity.type
_entity.pdbx_description
1 polymer ?
#
loop_
_entity_poly.entity_id
_entity_poly.type
_entity_poly.pdbx_seq_one_letter_code
_entity_poly.pdbx_strand_id
1 'polypeptide(L)'
;DADAATAAAFAQMVAGVQANPWRWTSLSTPTEDVTVETPASYMVTFKDDGTVAIKADCNDATGTYTFDSANVSIEVGPSTLAACPDDSRSEQFLQLLGDAGQMFPVGGQLFVTLKTDDSTMILDAVVTTVADLCGEQVLAINTIDDTLTPEISAQLDQVLTGLVQAVPRPGPGAAMLIITPEGRYLKSTGVADVTTCDPLAADSPFQIGSNTKMMTSAMLFQLQEDGVLSTADPLSKWLPDLAAQLPNGDKITIDMLLTHTSGLHDYFDLPTADGTTIEDGADGNKDMLTRAFTPEELVQVVADSGLSDFEPAAEGRWNYSNTGYVLLGLIIEKATGKSYEENLKKRIFEPLGLEQTYLQTDVPEPGALPQAYYKSPFDFTTGEWNASQGWSAGAVVSTPDEFAAFLKALFTGELFKDPATLDLMKQHTVAGVDALGPGTVYAHGMLDNNGVLGHGGQTLGFQSDGGYVPDKDVTIVMWSNAAESNVSRSIVPGIAALVTGTEQAGQAGQVTTPRFEPLEECFAQLPEDVDFTLDMDCGYVVVPESHQDDSSREIKLGITRLNSGQGTANSPLFMLAGGPGQTQISPDLLRFFNPELLGGILQERDIVLVEQRGTQYTDTWLDCPALNAASWTAYEQGLTSDEADALGTEIVQHCIDDFKAQGVNFDTYNSVENAADVNAVREALGYDKIIYYGASYGSQLG
;
A
#
# COMPACT_ATOMS: atom_id res chain seq x y z
N ASP A 1 -6.20 -17.42 11.95
CA ASP A 1 -6.01 -16.70 10.67
C ASP A 1 -6.63 -15.31 10.67
N ALA A 2 -7.91 -15.13 11.05
CA ALA A 2 -8.53 -13.80 11.20
C ALA A 2 -7.83 -12.87 12.21
N ASP A 3 -7.33 -13.42 13.33
CA ASP A 3 -6.59 -12.63 14.35
C ASP A 3 -5.28 -12.04 13.83
N ALA A 4 -4.59 -12.72 12.90
CA ALA A 4 -3.29 -12.29 12.39
C ALA A 4 -3.42 -11.19 11.32
N ALA A 5 -4.40 -11.30 10.43
CA ALA A 5 -4.69 -10.26 9.43
C ALA A 5 -5.18 -8.96 10.09
N THR A 6 -6.00 -9.07 11.13
CA THR A 6 -6.47 -7.92 11.92
C THR A 6 -5.32 -7.26 12.68
N ALA A 7 -4.40 -8.06 13.25
CA ALA A 7 -3.20 -7.54 13.91
C ALA A 7 -2.25 -6.82 12.94
N ALA A 8 -2.07 -7.34 11.72
CA ALA A 8 -1.23 -6.72 10.70
C ALA A 8 -1.80 -5.38 10.18
N ALA A 9 -3.11 -5.34 9.88
CA ALA A 9 -3.77 -4.10 9.47
C ALA A 9 -3.73 -3.03 10.57
N PHE A 10 -3.89 -3.45 11.83
CA PHE A 10 -3.78 -2.58 12.98
C PHE A 10 -2.35 -2.05 13.18
N ALA A 11 -1.33 -2.92 13.08
CA ALA A 11 0.07 -2.49 13.13
C ALA A 11 0.41 -1.48 12.04
N GLN A 12 -0.11 -1.67 10.82
CA GLN A 12 0.06 -0.74 9.71
C GLN A 12 -0.62 0.62 9.96
N MET A 13 -1.81 0.62 10.58
CA MET A 13 -2.50 1.85 10.99
C MET A 13 -1.67 2.62 12.03
N VAL A 14 -1.18 1.93 13.06
CA VAL A 14 -0.35 2.53 14.13
C VAL A 14 0.93 3.13 13.55
N ALA A 15 1.63 2.39 12.69
CA ALA A 15 2.80 2.88 11.98
C ALA A 15 2.48 4.14 11.14
N GLY A 16 1.32 4.19 10.48
CA GLY A 16 0.87 5.36 9.74
C GLY A 16 0.68 6.61 10.61
N VAL A 17 0.17 6.43 11.84
CA VAL A 17 0.03 7.50 12.84
C VAL A 17 1.41 7.95 13.35
N GLN A 18 2.33 7.03 13.58
CA GLN A 18 3.68 7.33 14.07
C GLN A 18 4.60 7.96 13.01
N ALA A 19 4.30 7.72 11.72
CA ALA A 19 5.12 8.18 10.61
C ALA A 19 5.22 9.71 10.47
N ASN A 20 4.27 10.48 11.03
CA ASN A 20 4.19 11.92 10.81
C ASN A 20 3.96 12.70 12.13
N PRO A 21 4.54 13.91 12.27
CA PRO A 21 3.93 14.92 13.11
C PRO A 21 2.58 15.33 12.51
N TRP A 22 1.58 15.56 13.35
CA TRP A 22 0.23 15.93 12.94
C TRP A 22 -0.10 17.34 13.41
N ARG A 23 -0.70 18.12 12.53
CA ARG A 23 -1.08 19.52 12.76
C ARG A 23 -2.59 19.66 12.79
N TRP A 24 -3.14 20.18 13.88
CA TRP A 24 -4.59 20.31 14.01
C TRP A 24 -5.16 21.41 13.11
N THR A 25 -6.07 21.04 12.21
CA THR A 25 -6.61 21.94 11.18
C THR A 25 -8.08 22.26 11.37
N SER A 26 -8.89 21.29 11.81
CA SER A 26 -10.29 21.54 12.11
C SER A 26 -10.87 20.59 13.16
N LEU A 27 -12.06 20.95 13.64
CA LEU A 27 -12.90 20.13 14.50
C LEU A 27 -14.29 20.08 13.85
N SER A 28 -14.70 18.89 13.42
CA SER A 28 -16.05 18.64 12.95
C SER A 28 -16.92 18.21 14.13
N THR A 29 -17.99 18.94 14.41
CA THR A 29 -18.96 18.61 15.46
C THR A 29 -20.28 18.19 14.82
N PRO A 30 -21.23 17.59 15.57
CA PRO A 30 -22.55 17.24 15.01
C PRO A 30 -23.35 18.42 14.43
N THR A 31 -22.97 19.66 14.74
CA THR A 31 -23.71 20.85 14.32
C THR A 31 -22.93 21.81 13.43
N GLU A 32 -21.60 21.80 13.48
CA GLU A 32 -20.75 22.73 12.75
C GLU A 32 -19.30 22.25 12.61
N ASP A 33 -18.61 22.74 11.57
CA ASP A 33 -17.17 22.59 11.40
C ASP A 33 -16.44 23.85 11.86
N VAL A 34 -15.48 23.67 12.76
CA VAL A 34 -14.64 24.76 13.29
C VAL A 34 -13.24 24.64 12.69
N THR A 35 -12.81 25.68 11.97
CA THR A 35 -11.44 25.76 11.42
C THR A 35 -10.48 26.35 12.46
N VAL A 36 -9.25 25.82 12.51
CA VAL A 36 -8.15 26.36 13.33
C VAL A 36 -7.42 27.43 12.52
N GLU A 37 -7.37 28.65 13.05
CA GLU A 37 -6.82 29.81 12.33
C GLU A 37 -5.29 29.78 12.20
N THR A 38 -4.60 29.17 13.17
CA THR A 38 -3.13 29.02 13.20
C THR A 38 -2.71 27.56 13.37
N PRO A 39 -3.01 26.65 12.41
CA PRO A 39 -2.75 25.22 12.58
C PRO A 39 -1.31 24.91 12.99
N ALA A 40 -0.32 25.62 12.47
CA ALA A 40 1.11 25.38 12.74
C ALA A 40 1.52 25.58 14.21
N SER A 41 0.67 26.22 15.02
CA SER A 41 0.85 26.35 16.46
C SER A 41 0.46 25.08 17.21
N TYR A 42 -0.36 24.18 16.63
CA TYR A 42 -0.93 23.02 17.30
C TYR A 42 -0.45 21.72 16.64
N MET A 43 0.56 21.08 17.24
CA MET A 43 1.14 19.84 16.72
C MET A 43 1.12 18.72 17.75
N VAL A 44 0.98 17.49 17.27
CA VAL A 44 1.12 16.26 18.06
C VAL A 44 2.00 15.26 17.29
N THR A 45 2.93 14.62 17.98
CA THR A 45 3.80 13.58 17.42
C THR A 45 3.71 12.34 18.29
N PHE A 46 3.32 11.23 17.68
CA PHE A 46 3.25 9.91 18.32
C PHE A 46 4.58 9.18 18.08
N LYS A 47 5.21 8.69 19.15
CA LYS A 47 6.49 7.98 19.07
C LYS A 47 6.31 6.49 19.32
N ASP A 48 7.22 5.69 18.79
CA ASP A 48 7.12 4.22 18.82
C ASP A 48 7.29 3.65 20.24
N ASP A 49 7.89 4.42 21.15
CA ASP A 49 8.03 4.10 22.57
C ASP A 49 6.75 4.31 23.41
N GLY A 50 5.62 4.63 22.77
CA GLY A 50 4.33 4.89 23.43
C GLY A 50 4.21 6.29 24.03
N THR A 51 5.16 7.19 23.76
CA THR A 51 5.10 8.59 24.21
C THR A 51 4.56 9.53 23.14
N VAL A 52 4.01 10.65 23.57
CA VAL A 52 3.46 11.69 22.69
C VAL A 52 4.08 13.04 23.05
N ALA A 53 4.58 13.75 22.04
CA ALA A 53 5.04 15.14 22.15
C ALA A 53 3.98 16.07 21.59
N ILE A 54 3.63 17.13 22.33
CA ILE A 54 2.55 18.04 21.97
C ILE A 54 3.06 19.47 22.02
N LYS A 55 2.84 20.22 20.94
CA LYS A 55 2.96 21.67 20.91
C LYS A 55 1.57 22.27 20.84
N ALA A 56 1.17 23.03 21.85
CA ALA A 56 -0.13 23.67 21.97
C ALA A 56 0.05 25.19 22.01
N ASP A 57 0.32 25.77 20.85
CA ASP A 57 0.64 27.18 20.62
C ASP A 57 1.91 27.61 21.35
N CYS A 58 1.78 28.39 22.43
CA CYS A 58 2.91 28.83 23.25
C CYS A 58 3.33 27.79 24.31
N ASN A 59 2.55 26.73 24.48
CA ASN A 59 2.80 25.67 25.44
C ASN A 59 3.38 24.43 24.78
N ASP A 60 4.25 23.73 25.49
CA ASP A 60 4.70 22.38 25.15
C ASP A 60 4.18 21.43 26.23
N ALA A 61 3.80 20.22 25.83
CA ALA A 61 3.39 19.14 26.73
C ALA A 61 3.97 17.80 26.23
N THR A 62 4.05 16.85 27.15
CA THR A 62 4.40 15.46 26.85
C THR A 62 3.36 14.55 27.47
N GLY A 63 3.16 13.36 26.91
CA GLY A 63 2.19 12.40 27.42
C GLY A 63 2.54 10.98 27.03
N THR A 64 1.62 10.08 27.31
CA THR A 64 1.68 8.69 26.81
C THR A 64 0.41 8.39 26.02
N TYR A 65 0.50 7.43 25.12
CA TYR A 65 -0.67 6.92 24.42
C TYR A 65 -0.64 5.40 24.37
N THR A 66 -1.82 4.82 24.29
CA THR A 66 -2.02 3.39 24.08
C THR A 66 -3.07 3.18 23.01
N PHE A 67 -2.88 2.15 22.20
CA PHE A 67 -3.88 1.70 21.26
C PHE A 67 -4.48 0.37 21.73
N ASP A 68 -5.79 0.26 21.59
CA ASP A 68 -6.54 -0.99 21.68
C ASP A 68 -7.42 -1.09 20.42
N SER A 69 -6.90 -1.79 19.40
CA SER A 69 -7.44 -1.72 18.05
C SER A 69 -7.53 -0.26 17.57
N ALA A 70 -8.59 0.15 16.87
CA ALA A 70 -8.74 1.55 16.44
C ALA A 70 -8.93 2.56 17.59
N ASN A 71 -9.13 2.11 18.85
CA ASN A 71 -9.30 3.01 19.98
C ASN A 71 -7.95 3.50 20.48
N VAL A 72 -7.85 4.79 20.75
CA VAL A 72 -6.69 5.42 21.38
C VAL A 72 -7.07 5.91 22.79
N SER A 73 -6.11 5.86 23.70
CA SER A 73 -6.17 6.66 24.92
C SER A 73 -4.89 7.45 25.06
N ILE A 74 -5.02 8.78 25.10
CA ILE A 74 -3.90 9.71 25.24
C ILE A 74 -3.96 10.31 26.64
N GLU A 75 -2.93 10.04 27.45
CA GLU A 75 -2.73 10.69 28.74
C GLU A 75 -1.82 11.91 28.55
N VAL A 76 -2.44 13.08 28.43
CA VAL A 76 -1.72 14.36 28.34
C VAL A 76 -1.09 14.68 29.71
N GLY A 77 0.25 14.76 29.75
CA GLY A 77 1.01 15.09 30.94
C GLY A 77 1.15 16.60 31.16
N PRO A 78 2.05 17.03 32.07
CA PRO A 78 2.23 18.44 32.42
C PRO A 78 2.64 19.30 31.21
N SER A 79 2.03 20.48 31.08
CA SER A 79 2.41 21.49 30.10
C SER A 79 3.27 22.61 30.70
N THR A 80 3.91 23.42 29.85
CA THR A 80 4.77 24.53 30.28
C THR A 80 4.02 25.71 30.93
N LEU A 81 2.68 25.72 30.92
CA LEU A 81 1.78 26.71 31.55
C LEU A 81 2.15 28.18 31.24
N ALA A 82 2.66 28.45 30.04
CA ALA A 82 2.85 29.78 29.51
C ALA A 82 1.50 30.45 29.21
N ALA A 83 1.44 31.77 29.39
CA ALA A 83 0.27 32.57 29.05
C ALA A 83 0.24 32.82 27.54
N CYS A 84 -0.56 32.05 26.82
CA CYS A 84 -0.72 32.19 25.37
C CYS A 84 -1.58 33.42 25.02
N PRO A 85 -1.52 33.89 23.75
CA PRO A 85 -2.40 34.94 23.25
C PRO A 85 -3.90 34.65 23.50
N ASP A 86 -4.72 35.70 23.57
CA ASP A 86 -6.15 35.59 23.90
C ASP A 86 -6.96 34.76 22.88
N ASP A 87 -6.47 34.64 21.65
CA ASP A 87 -7.02 33.83 20.55
C ASP A 87 -6.49 32.38 20.53
N SER A 88 -5.61 32.02 21.48
CA SER A 88 -5.03 30.69 21.56
C SER A 88 -6.06 29.63 21.93
N ARG A 89 -5.97 28.49 21.25
CA ARG A 89 -6.74 27.26 21.50
C ARG A 89 -5.90 26.23 22.27
N SER A 90 -4.84 26.65 22.97
CA SER A 90 -3.90 25.75 23.66
C SER A 90 -4.61 24.77 24.61
N GLU A 91 -5.47 25.28 25.49
CA GLU A 91 -6.23 24.45 26.43
C GLU A 91 -7.24 23.53 25.73
N GLN A 92 -7.92 24.06 24.71
CA GLN A 92 -8.86 23.28 23.91
C GLN A 92 -8.15 22.11 23.22
N PHE A 93 -7.01 22.35 22.58
CA PHE A 93 -6.26 21.31 21.88
C PHE A 93 -5.81 20.18 22.82
N LEU A 94 -5.26 20.53 23.99
CA LEU A 94 -4.85 19.56 25.01
C LEU A 94 -6.03 18.75 25.55
N GLN A 95 -7.19 19.39 25.73
CA GLN A 95 -8.40 18.71 26.18
C GLN A 95 -8.93 17.73 25.13
N LEU A 96 -9.03 18.16 23.87
CA LEU A 96 -9.50 17.31 22.77
C LEU A 96 -8.60 16.07 22.59
N LEU A 97 -7.28 16.24 22.71
CA LEU A 97 -6.34 15.10 22.70
C LEU A 97 -6.59 14.14 23.87
N GLY A 98 -6.83 14.65 25.08
CA GLY A 98 -7.17 13.80 26.24
C GLY A 98 -8.51 13.05 26.07
N ASP A 99 -9.44 13.63 25.33
CA ASP A 99 -10.76 13.05 25.02
C ASP A 99 -10.75 12.13 23.78
N ALA A 100 -9.58 11.89 23.17
CA ALA A 100 -9.44 11.05 21.98
C ALA A 100 -9.99 9.64 22.22
N GLY A 101 -10.81 9.16 21.28
CA GLY A 101 -11.54 7.90 21.28
C GLY A 101 -11.03 6.93 20.23
N GLN A 102 -11.30 7.19 18.95
CA GLN A 102 -10.75 6.40 17.85
C GLN A 102 -9.87 7.25 16.96
N MET A 103 -8.86 6.62 16.35
CA MET A 103 -7.97 7.27 15.40
C MET A 103 -7.84 6.47 14.12
N PHE A 104 -7.91 7.15 12.99
CA PHE A 104 -7.64 6.53 11.69
C PHE A 104 -7.00 7.54 10.72
N PRO A 105 -5.82 7.23 10.16
CA PRO A 105 -5.20 8.06 9.13
C PRO A 105 -5.80 7.78 7.74
N VAL A 106 -6.09 8.83 6.97
CA VAL A 106 -6.58 8.74 5.58
C VAL A 106 -5.97 9.88 4.76
N GLY A 107 -5.29 9.57 3.65
CA GLY A 107 -4.88 10.57 2.65
C GLY A 107 -3.98 11.69 3.16
N GLY A 108 -3.13 11.41 4.17
CA GLY A 108 -2.30 12.44 4.82
C GLY A 108 -3.04 13.27 5.89
N GLN A 109 -4.27 12.90 6.22
CA GLN A 109 -5.00 13.41 7.38
C GLN A 109 -5.15 12.33 8.44
N LEU A 110 -5.36 12.75 9.67
CA LEU A 110 -5.64 11.92 10.83
C LEU A 110 -6.95 12.39 11.44
N PHE A 111 -7.90 11.48 11.47
CA PHE A 111 -9.19 11.70 12.10
C PHE A 111 -9.14 11.15 13.51
N VAL A 112 -9.51 11.97 14.50
CA VAL A 112 -9.58 11.59 15.91
C VAL A 112 -11.00 11.82 16.39
N THR A 113 -11.78 10.75 16.52
CA THR A 113 -13.12 10.85 17.10
C THR A 113 -13.02 10.99 18.61
N LEU A 114 -13.87 11.81 19.20
CA LEU A 114 -13.85 12.09 20.63
C LEU A 114 -14.80 11.16 21.38
N LYS A 115 -14.43 10.79 22.62
CA LYS A 115 -15.24 9.93 23.50
C LYS A 115 -16.54 10.58 23.98
N THR A 116 -16.65 11.91 23.89
CA THR A 116 -17.60 12.70 24.67
C THR A 116 -18.82 13.18 23.89
N ASP A 117 -18.73 13.43 22.59
CA ASP A 117 -19.80 14.10 21.83
C ASP A 117 -19.85 13.80 20.31
N ASP A 118 -19.26 12.68 19.87
CA ASP A 118 -19.16 12.28 18.45
C ASP A 118 -18.44 13.30 17.54
N SER A 119 -17.79 14.34 18.11
CA SER A 119 -16.96 15.25 17.31
C SER A 119 -15.70 14.54 16.81
N THR A 120 -15.15 15.04 15.71
CA THR A 120 -13.93 14.53 15.08
C THR A 120 -12.92 15.66 14.91
N MET A 121 -11.75 15.54 15.55
CA MET A 121 -10.61 16.38 15.21
C MET A 121 -10.03 15.90 13.89
N ILE A 122 -9.66 16.84 13.02
CA ILE A 122 -8.95 16.57 11.78
C ILE A 122 -7.57 17.20 11.91
N LEU A 123 -6.54 16.38 11.73
CA LEU A 123 -5.15 16.82 11.72
C LEU A 123 -4.51 16.48 10.38
N ASP A 124 -3.75 17.40 9.82
CA ASP A 124 -2.96 17.15 8.61
C ASP A 124 -1.55 16.69 9.00
N ALA A 125 -1.00 15.72 8.27
CA ALA A 125 0.41 15.37 8.39
C ALA A 125 1.28 16.58 8.05
N VAL A 126 2.26 16.89 8.92
CA VAL A 126 3.29 17.89 8.66
C VAL A 126 4.35 17.25 7.81
N VAL A 127 4.20 17.41 6.50
CA VAL A 127 5.12 16.90 5.51
C VAL A 127 5.86 18.07 4.89
N THR A 128 7.19 17.95 4.77
CA THR A 128 7.99 18.94 4.01
C THR A 128 8.21 18.37 2.62
N THR A 129 7.71 19.04 1.60
CA THR A 129 7.94 18.61 0.21
C THR A 129 9.27 19.13 -0.31
N VAL A 130 9.82 18.50 -1.34
CA VAL A 130 11.01 19.03 -2.02
C VAL A 130 10.76 20.42 -2.61
N ALA A 131 9.51 20.73 -3.01
CA ALA A 131 9.14 22.05 -3.52
C ALA A 131 9.18 23.12 -2.42
N ASP A 132 8.87 22.78 -1.16
CA ASP A 132 9.00 23.69 -0.03
C ASP A 132 10.47 24.05 0.26
N LEU A 133 11.38 23.08 0.08
CA LEU A 133 12.81 23.25 0.34
C LEU A 133 13.56 23.94 -0.81
N CYS A 134 13.27 23.52 -2.04
CA CYS A 134 14.05 23.87 -3.22
C CYS A 134 13.30 24.74 -4.25
N GLY A 135 12.00 24.98 -4.07
CA GLY A 135 11.13 25.70 -5.00
C GLY A 135 10.51 24.80 -6.08
N GLU A 136 9.36 25.19 -6.65
CA GLU A 136 8.57 24.37 -7.58
C GLU A 136 9.31 23.94 -8.86
N GLN A 137 10.36 24.66 -9.27
CA GLN A 137 11.12 24.33 -10.48
C GLN A 137 11.78 22.94 -10.43
N VAL A 138 12.02 22.39 -9.24
CA VAL A 138 12.59 21.04 -9.09
C VAL A 138 11.63 19.91 -9.43
N LEU A 139 10.34 20.23 -9.59
CA LEU A 139 9.31 19.27 -10.02
C LEU A 139 9.30 19.08 -11.55
N ALA A 140 10.09 19.87 -12.28
CA ALA A 140 10.23 19.73 -13.72
C ALA A 140 10.82 18.37 -14.06
N ILE A 141 10.16 17.66 -14.98
CA ILE A 141 10.59 16.33 -15.39
C ILE A 141 11.85 16.43 -16.25
N ASN A 142 12.90 15.73 -15.83
CA ASN A 142 14.11 15.52 -16.60
C ASN A 142 13.94 14.27 -17.48
N THR A 143 14.12 14.42 -18.79
CA THR A 143 13.91 13.34 -19.77
C THR A 143 15.25 12.92 -20.37
N ILE A 144 15.61 11.65 -20.22
CA ILE A 144 16.75 11.05 -20.94
C ILE A 144 16.25 10.39 -22.24
N ASP A 145 15.15 9.66 -22.17
CA ASP A 145 14.55 8.98 -23.33
C ASP A 145 13.03 8.94 -23.20
N ASP A 146 12.32 9.17 -24.29
CA ASP A 146 10.87 9.03 -24.39
C ASP A 146 10.47 8.82 -25.85
N THR A 147 10.07 7.58 -26.16
CA THR A 147 9.59 7.14 -27.47
C THR A 147 8.17 6.58 -27.40
N LEU A 148 7.53 6.62 -26.23
CA LEU A 148 6.13 6.26 -26.07
C LEU A 148 5.22 7.34 -26.69
N THR A 149 3.94 7.02 -26.82
CA THR A 149 2.94 7.99 -27.30
C THR A 149 2.79 9.14 -26.29
N PRO A 150 2.58 10.38 -26.73
CA PRO A 150 2.41 11.53 -25.84
C PRO A 150 1.35 11.33 -24.75
N GLU A 151 0.28 10.59 -25.04
CA GLU A 151 -0.80 10.28 -24.10
C GLU A 151 -0.31 9.41 -22.93
N ILE A 152 0.32 8.27 -23.21
CA ILE A 152 0.93 7.38 -22.19
C ILE A 152 2.03 8.12 -21.44
N SER A 153 2.90 8.85 -22.14
CA SER A 153 3.98 9.60 -21.51
C SER A 153 3.45 10.64 -20.53
N ALA A 154 2.36 11.36 -20.86
CA ALA A 154 1.75 12.32 -19.95
C ALA A 154 1.13 11.67 -18.70
N GLN A 155 0.58 10.45 -18.83
CA GLN A 155 0.05 9.70 -17.69
C GLN A 155 1.19 9.18 -16.79
N LEU A 156 2.29 8.69 -17.38
CA LEU A 156 3.49 8.30 -16.63
C LEU A 156 4.17 9.49 -15.96
N ASP A 157 4.18 10.67 -16.62
CA ASP A 157 4.66 11.93 -16.05
C ASP A 157 3.86 12.27 -14.76
N GLN A 158 2.54 12.08 -14.76
CA GLN A 158 1.69 12.29 -13.58
C GLN A 158 2.03 11.32 -12.45
N VAL A 159 2.21 10.03 -12.75
CA VAL A 159 2.61 9.03 -11.75
C VAL A 159 3.97 9.42 -11.15
N LEU A 160 4.95 9.73 -12.00
CA LEU A 160 6.30 10.10 -11.59
C LEU A 160 6.30 11.36 -10.70
N THR A 161 5.55 12.40 -11.07
CA THR A 161 5.38 13.60 -10.23
C THR A 161 4.68 13.26 -8.90
N GLY A 162 3.68 12.37 -8.92
CA GLY A 162 3.00 11.89 -7.73
C GLY A 162 3.93 11.21 -6.73
N LEU A 163 4.97 10.50 -7.18
CA LEU A 163 5.95 9.87 -6.29
C LEU A 163 6.72 10.88 -5.41
N VAL A 164 6.93 12.09 -5.91
CA VAL A 164 7.67 13.18 -5.23
C VAL A 164 6.73 14.13 -4.47
N GLN A 165 5.45 14.18 -4.82
CA GLN A 165 4.49 15.12 -4.23
C GLN A 165 3.47 14.49 -3.27
N ALA A 166 3.12 13.21 -3.45
CA ALA A 166 2.00 12.65 -2.72
C ALA A 166 2.31 12.49 -1.23
N VAL A 167 1.36 12.91 -0.40
CA VAL A 167 1.41 12.78 1.05
C VAL A 167 0.78 11.46 1.48
N PRO A 168 1.25 10.84 2.58
CA PRO A 168 2.17 11.38 3.57
C PRO A 168 3.68 11.19 3.29
N ARG A 169 4.07 10.42 2.27
CA ARG A 169 5.46 9.97 2.06
C ARG A 169 6.08 10.46 0.73
N PRO A 170 6.25 11.79 0.54
CA PRO A 170 6.91 12.28 -0.66
C PRO A 170 8.38 11.85 -0.68
N GLY A 171 8.88 11.49 -1.85
CA GLY A 171 10.32 11.36 -2.09
C GLY A 171 10.99 12.71 -2.40
N PRO A 172 12.29 12.90 -2.13
CA PRO A 172 13.02 14.10 -2.56
C PRO A 172 13.23 14.11 -4.08
N GLY A 173 13.47 12.95 -4.68
CA GLY A 173 13.53 12.73 -6.11
C GLY A 173 13.10 11.32 -6.47
N ALA A 174 12.59 11.15 -7.68
CA ALA A 174 12.20 9.85 -8.21
C ALA A 174 12.65 9.69 -9.67
N ALA A 175 12.94 8.45 -10.07
CA ALA A 175 13.25 8.07 -11.44
C ALA A 175 12.39 6.88 -11.87
N MET A 176 12.01 6.83 -13.13
CA MET A 176 11.18 5.76 -13.69
C MET A 176 11.66 5.38 -15.08
N LEU A 177 11.83 4.08 -15.29
CA LEU A 177 12.11 3.45 -16.57
C LEU A 177 10.98 2.48 -16.92
N ILE A 178 10.38 2.68 -18.09
CA ILE A 178 9.45 1.75 -18.73
C ILE A 178 10.03 1.33 -20.07
N ILE A 179 10.09 0.03 -20.32
CA ILE A 179 10.44 -0.54 -21.63
C ILE A 179 9.27 -1.38 -22.10
N THR A 180 8.79 -1.11 -23.32
CA THR A 180 7.72 -1.85 -24.01
C THR A 180 8.21 -2.26 -25.40
N PRO A 181 7.52 -3.17 -26.11
CA PRO A 181 7.81 -3.43 -27.53
C PRO A 181 7.64 -2.19 -28.43
N GLU A 182 6.75 -1.26 -28.05
CA GLU A 182 6.38 -0.08 -28.83
C GLU A 182 7.30 1.12 -28.59
N GLY A 183 8.02 1.14 -27.47
CA GLY A 183 8.89 2.25 -27.10
C GLY A 183 9.35 2.20 -25.65
N ARG A 184 9.92 3.30 -25.21
CA ARG A 184 10.66 3.42 -23.96
C ARG A 184 10.42 4.78 -23.32
N TYR A 185 10.44 4.83 -21.99
CA TYR A 185 10.33 6.03 -21.18
C TYR A 185 11.38 5.96 -20.07
N LEU A 186 12.29 6.93 -20.00
CA LEU A 186 13.29 7.07 -18.94
C LEU A 186 13.33 8.54 -18.50
N LYS A 187 12.71 8.81 -17.35
CA LYS A 187 12.58 10.16 -16.80
C LYS A 187 12.75 10.20 -15.28
N SER A 188 13.04 11.38 -14.76
CA SER A 188 13.10 11.66 -13.32
C SER A 188 12.46 13.00 -12.98
N THR A 189 12.17 13.21 -11.69
CA THR A 189 11.72 14.48 -11.13
C THR A 189 12.26 14.63 -9.70
N GLY A 190 12.29 15.86 -9.18
CA GLY A 190 12.87 16.17 -7.86
C GLY A 190 14.40 16.23 -7.87
N VAL A 191 15.00 16.06 -6.69
CA VAL A 191 16.42 16.36 -6.43
C VAL A 191 17.20 15.15 -5.94
N ALA A 192 18.48 15.10 -6.31
CA ALA A 192 19.45 14.14 -5.77
C ALA A 192 19.89 14.51 -4.33
N ASP A 193 19.86 15.80 -3.97
CA ASP A 193 20.19 16.32 -2.64
C ASP A 193 19.36 17.58 -2.35
N VAL A 194 18.59 17.57 -1.26
CA VAL A 194 17.74 18.70 -0.83
C VAL A 194 18.54 19.90 -0.30
N THR A 195 19.83 19.72 -0.02
CA THR A 195 20.74 20.79 0.45
C THR A 195 21.27 21.61 -0.71
N THR A 196 21.68 20.95 -1.80
CA THR A 196 22.17 21.63 -3.00
C THR A 196 21.05 21.95 -3.99
N CYS A 197 19.93 21.23 -3.88
CA CYS A 197 18.81 21.25 -4.82
C CYS A 197 19.22 20.83 -6.25
N ASP A 198 20.26 20.01 -6.37
CA ASP A 198 20.68 19.46 -7.66
C ASP A 198 19.65 18.45 -8.18
N PRO A 199 19.22 18.53 -9.47
CA PRO A 199 18.23 17.61 -10.01
C PRO A 199 18.69 16.15 -9.95
N LEU A 200 17.75 15.24 -9.69
CA LEU A 200 18.03 13.80 -9.82
C LEU A 200 18.19 13.42 -11.30
N ALA A 201 19.31 12.82 -11.68
CA ALA A 201 19.48 12.28 -13.03
C ALA A 201 18.74 10.94 -13.16
N ALA A 202 17.98 10.74 -14.24
CA ALA A 202 17.11 9.57 -14.38
C ALA A 202 17.87 8.24 -14.48
N ASP A 203 19.15 8.27 -14.83
CA ASP A 203 20.07 7.12 -14.93
C ASP A 203 21.01 6.98 -13.71
N SER A 204 20.79 7.76 -12.65
CA SER A 204 21.59 7.70 -11.42
C SER A 204 21.59 6.29 -10.83
N PRO A 205 22.70 5.78 -10.26
CA PRO A 205 22.74 4.47 -9.60
C PRO A 205 22.04 4.49 -8.23
N PHE A 206 21.38 3.38 -7.88
CA PHE A 206 20.65 3.23 -6.61
C PHE A 206 20.98 1.90 -5.95
N GLN A 207 20.95 1.88 -4.62
CA GLN A 207 20.86 0.63 -3.87
C GLN A 207 19.48 0.03 -4.12
N ILE A 208 19.43 -1.15 -4.75
CA ILE A 208 18.15 -1.78 -5.15
C ILE A 208 17.52 -2.61 -4.02
N GLY A 209 18.14 -2.62 -2.85
CA GLY A 209 17.64 -3.32 -1.67
C GLY A 209 17.30 -4.78 -1.97
N SER A 210 16.13 -5.20 -1.47
CA SER A 210 15.63 -6.57 -1.60
C SER A 210 15.45 -7.09 -3.03
N ASN A 211 15.52 -6.27 -4.08
CA ASN A 211 15.66 -6.77 -5.46
C ASN A 211 16.89 -7.67 -5.65
N THR A 212 17.90 -7.52 -4.81
CA THR A 212 19.08 -8.41 -4.74
C THR A 212 18.70 -9.88 -4.59
N LYS A 213 17.58 -10.19 -3.90
CA LYS A 213 17.11 -11.56 -3.65
C LYS A 213 16.82 -12.34 -4.93
N MET A 214 16.34 -11.66 -5.97
CA MET A 214 16.12 -12.28 -7.29
C MET A 214 17.44 -12.79 -7.89
N MET A 215 18.54 -12.04 -7.72
CA MET A 215 19.87 -12.44 -8.20
C MET A 215 20.42 -13.62 -7.38
N THR A 216 20.24 -13.60 -6.05
CA THR A 216 20.60 -14.71 -5.16
C THR A 216 19.88 -16.00 -5.55
N SER A 217 18.56 -15.90 -5.77
CA SER A 217 17.72 -17.02 -6.18
C SER A 217 18.15 -17.58 -7.55
N ALA A 218 18.33 -16.71 -8.55
CA ALA A 218 18.78 -17.11 -9.87
C ALA A 218 20.11 -17.90 -9.84
N MET A 219 21.08 -17.47 -9.02
CA MET A 219 22.35 -18.19 -8.86
C MET A 219 22.18 -19.57 -8.22
N LEU A 220 21.27 -19.74 -7.25
CA LEU A 220 20.98 -21.04 -6.65
C LEU A 220 20.36 -22.00 -7.66
N PHE A 221 19.41 -21.53 -8.47
CA PHE A 221 18.79 -22.34 -9.52
C PHE A 221 19.79 -22.69 -10.64
N GLN A 222 20.68 -21.77 -11.04
CA GLN A 222 21.79 -22.10 -11.95
C GLN A 222 22.73 -23.16 -11.35
N LEU A 223 23.04 -23.07 -10.05
CA LEU A 223 23.86 -24.07 -9.36
C LEU A 223 23.15 -25.44 -9.28
N GLN A 224 21.83 -25.45 -9.17
CA GLN A 224 21.02 -26.65 -9.26
C GLN A 224 21.07 -27.27 -10.66
N GLU A 225 20.95 -26.48 -11.73
CA GLU A 225 21.14 -26.95 -13.10
C GLU A 225 22.54 -27.52 -13.33
N ASP A 226 23.56 -26.89 -12.72
CA ASP A 226 24.95 -27.36 -12.74
C ASP A 226 25.15 -28.67 -11.95
N GLY A 227 24.13 -29.14 -11.20
CA GLY A 227 24.19 -30.32 -10.35
C GLY A 227 25.09 -30.13 -9.11
N VAL A 228 25.36 -28.88 -8.74
CA VAL A 228 26.25 -28.53 -7.61
C VAL A 228 25.49 -28.65 -6.28
N LEU A 229 24.23 -28.24 -6.26
CA LEU A 229 23.34 -28.30 -5.11
C LEU A 229 21.91 -28.67 -5.52
N SER A 230 21.05 -28.90 -4.54
CA SER A 230 19.60 -29.02 -4.72
C SER A 230 18.90 -28.05 -3.77
N THR A 231 17.81 -27.39 -4.19
CA THR A 231 16.99 -26.57 -3.28
C THR A 231 16.37 -27.40 -2.16
N ALA A 232 16.23 -28.71 -2.35
CA ALA A 232 15.80 -29.63 -1.29
C ALA A 232 16.92 -30.00 -0.30
N ASP A 233 18.16 -29.55 -0.50
CA ASP A 233 19.24 -29.81 0.44
C ASP A 233 18.96 -29.15 1.80
N PRO A 234 19.21 -29.84 2.92
CA PRO A 234 19.10 -29.25 4.24
C PRO A 234 20.24 -28.26 4.48
N LEU A 235 19.97 -27.20 5.24
CA LEU A 235 20.95 -26.18 5.65
C LEU A 235 22.19 -26.81 6.28
N SER A 236 22.00 -27.83 7.12
CA SER A 236 23.06 -28.57 7.82
C SER A 236 24.05 -29.29 6.90
N LYS A 237 23.70 -29.56 5.63
CA LYS A 237 24.62 -30.12 4.63
C LYS A 237 25.72 -29.12 4.26
N TRP A 238 25.37 -27.84 4.13
CA TRP A 238 26.24 -26.80 3.62
C TRP A 238 26.89 -26.00 4.75
N LEU A 239 26.13 -25.67 5.79
CA LEU A 239 26.56 -24.83 6.91
C LEU A 239 26.31 -25.55 8.26
N PRO A 240 26.96 -26.69 8.53
CA PRO A 240 26.66 -27.53 9.70
C PRO A 240 26.82 -26.80 11.04
N ASP A 241 27.85 -25.96 11.17
CA ASP A 241 28.13 -25.26 12.43
C ASP A 241 27.11 -24.14 12.73
N LEU A 242 26.61 -23.46 11.69
CA LEU A 242 25.54 -22.46 11.84
C LEU A 242 24.19 -23.15 12.05
N ALA A 243 23.90 -24.20 11.28
CA ALA A 243 22.66 -24.98 11.43
C ALA A 243 22.50 -25.55 12.84
N ALA A 244 23.60 -25.93 13.50
CA ALA A 244 23.57 -26.45 14.87
C ALA A 244 23.25 -25.38 15.93
N GLN A 245 23.45 -24.10 15.62
CA GLN A 245 23.19 -22.98 16.53
C GLN A 245 21.83 -22.33 16.30
N LEU A 246 21.34 -22.36 15.05
CA LEU A 246 20.05 -21.78 14.69
C LEU A 246 18.88 -22.64 15.19
N PRO A 247 17.77 -22.01 15.61
CA PRO A 247 16.56 -22.74 15.98
C PRO A 247 16.04 -23.52 14.77
N ASN A 248 15.75 -24.81 14.99
CA ASN A 248 15.30 -25.75 13.95
C ASN A 248 16.25 -25.87 12.72
N GLY A 249 17.52 -25.47 12.83
CA GLY A 249 18.46 -25.44 11.70
C GLY A 249 18.75 -26.80 11.05
N ASP A 250 18.48 -27.91 11.74
CA ASP A 250 18.57 -29.27 11.21
C ASP A 250 17.40 -29.66 10.29
N LYS A 251 16.27 -28.95 10.37
CA LYS A 251 15.06 -29.16 9.56
C LYS A 251 14.95 -28.21 8.35
N ILE A 252 15.60 -27.05 8.43
CA ILE A 252 15.53 -26.01 7.40
C ILE A 252 16.20 -26.48 6.10
N THR A 253 15.58 -26.19 4.96
CA THR A 253 16.10 -26.45 3.61
C THR A 253 16.35 -25.16 2.84
N ILE A 254 17.10 -25.25 1.74
CA ILE A 254 17.34 -24.10 0.82
C ILE A 254 16.01 -23.56 0.27
N ASP A 255 15.10 -24.45 -0.10
CA ASP A 255 13.74 -24.14 -0.56
C ASP A 255 12.98 -23.27 0.47
N MET A 256 12.98 -23.69 1.73
CA MET A 256 12.33 -22.93 2.81
C MET A 256 12.92 -21.55 3.04
N LEU A 257 14.24 -21.38 2.80
CA LEU A 257 14.90 -20.07 2.89
C LEU A 257 14.54 -19.18 1.70
N LEU A 258 14.47 -19.75 0.50
CA LEU A 258 14.08 -19.02 -0.72
C LEU A 258 12.65 -18.49 -0.63
N THR A 259 11.76 -19.24 0.02
CA THR A 259 10.32 -18.91 0.07
C THR A 259 9.85 -18.35 1.40
N HIS A 260 10.76 -18.02 2.34
CA HIS A 260 10.44 -17.45 3.66
C HIS A 260 9.51 -18.33 4.52
N THR A 261 9.72 -19.65 4.48
CA THR A 261 8.98 -20.64 5.28
C THR A 261 9.85 -21.35 6.31
N SER A 262 11.07 -20.87 6.51
CA SER A 262 12.01 -21.42 7.49
C SER A 262 11.60 -21.13 8.95
N GLY A 263 10.80 -20.08 9.19
CA GLY A 263 10.45 -19.61 10.53
C GLY A 263 11.61 -18.94 11.27
N LEU A 264 12.70 -18.59 10.57
CA LEU A 264 13.80 -17.80 11.13
C LEU A 264 13.37 -16.34 11.27
N HIS A 265 13.61 -15.76 12.44
CA HIS A 265 13.38 -14.35 12.67
C HIS A 265 14.32 -13.47 11.83
N ASP A 266 13.91 -12.23 11.52
CA ASP A 266 14.76 -11.27 10.82
C ASP A 266 15.80 -10.67 11.79
N TYR A 267 17.05 -10.57 11.37
CA TYR A 267 18.10 -9.96 12.19
C TYR A 267 17.98 -8.44 12.30
N PHE A 268 17.25 -7.79 11.39
CA PHE A 268 16.97 -6.34 11.48
C PHE A 268 16.13 -5.99 12.72
N ASP A 269 15.24 -6.90 13.13
CA ASP A 269 14.32 -6.72 14.26
C ASP A 269 14.96 -7.05 15.63
N LEU A 270 16.22 -7.49 15.64
CA LEU A 270 16.89 -7.99 16.83
C LEU A 270 18.02 -7.06 17.30
N PRO A 271 18.22 -6.94 18.62
CA PRO A 271 19.36 -6.22 19.16
C PRO A 271 20.65 -6.98 18.86
N THR A 272 21.65 -6.25 18.40
CA THR A 272 23.02 -6.75 18.26
C THR A 272 23.72 -6.80 19.63
N ALA A 273 24.99 -7.26 19.66
CA ALA A 273 25.74 -7.46 20.90
C ALA A 273 25.94 -6.19 21.76
N ASP A 274 25.81 -4.99 21.17
CA ASP A 274 25.88 -3.71 21.87
C ASP A 274 24.53 -3.23 22.42
N GLY A 275 23.45 -3.98 22.19
CA GLY A 275 22.10 -3.68 22.64
C GLY A 275 21.29 -2.79 21.70
N THR A 276 21.82 -2.44 20.51
CA THR A 276 21.14 -1.64 19.48
C THR A 276 20.72 -2.50 18.29
N THR A 277 19.65 -2.12 17.60
CA THR A 277 19.21 -2.77 16.34
C THR A 277 19.95 -2.16 15.14
N ILE A 278 19.92 -2.85 13.99
CA ILE A 278 20.45 -2.28 12.75
C ILE A 278 19.59 -1.08 12.30
N GLU A 279 18.29 -1.12 12.54
CA GLU A 279 17.36 -0.04 12.23
C GLU A 279 17.58 1.21 13.08
N ASP A 280 18.21 1.12 14.26
CA ASP A 280 18.58 2.29 15.07
C ASP A 280 19.49 3.27 14.29
N GLY A 281 20.17 2.79 13.24
CA GLY A 281 20.89 3.63 12.29
C GLY A 281 20.01 4.67 11.59
N ALA A 282 18.71 4.39 11.41
CA ALA A 282 17.70 5.30 10.88
C ALA A 282 17.20 6.33 11.91
N ASP A 283 17.28 6.02 13.20
CA ASP A 283 16.81 6.87 14.31
C ASP A 283 17.91 7.74 14.93
N GLY A 284 18.99 7.96 14.19
CA GLY A 284 20.06 8.88 14.57
C GLY A 284 21.30 8.23 15.17
N ASN A 285 21.37 6.90 15.30
CA ASN A 285 22.58 6.21 15.69
C ASN A 285 23.58 6.09 14.52
N LYS A 286 24.33 7.17 14.27
CA LYS A 286 25.29 7.24 13.16
C LYS A 286 26.40 6.17 13.20
N ASP A 287 26.74 5.66 14.38
CA ASP A 287 27.74 4.61 14.50
C ASP A 287 27.21 3.29 13.91
N MET A 288 25.93 2.98 14.11
CA MET A 288 25.30 1.81 13.49
C MET A 288 25.16 1.96 11.98
N LEU A 289 24.83 3.17 11.49
CA LEU A 289 24.70 3.45 10.05
C LEU A 289 25.96 3.05 9.27
N THR A 290 27.15 3.33 9.81
CA THR A 290 28.44 3.08 9.15
C THR A 290 29.07 1.72 9.47
N ARG A 291 28.51 0.98 10.44
CA ARG A 291 29.07 -0.30 10.90
C ARG A 291 29.03 -1.35 9.79
N ALA A 292 30.20 -1.92 9.48
CA ALA A 292 30.31 -3.09 8.61
C ALA A 292 29.91 -4.36 9.36
N PHE A 293 29.19 -5.26 8.70
CA PHE A 293 28.85 -6.59 9.23
C PHE A 293 29.38 -7.67 8.30
N THR A 294 29.94 -8.73 8.89
CA THR A 294 30.12 -9.99 8.17
C THR A 294 28.80 -10.74 8.08
N PRO A 295 28.57 -11.56 7.04
CA PRO A 295 27.37 -12.37 6.91
C PRO A 295 27.13 -13.28 8.12
N GLU A 296 28.20 -13.85 8.67
CA GLU A 296 28.13 -14.68 9.87
C GLU A 296 27.73 -13.89 11.11
N GLU A 297 28.18 -12.64 11.28
CA GLU A 297 27.69 -11.78 12.37
C GLU A 297 26.18 -11.54 12.28
N LEU A 298 25.64 -11.28 11.08
CA LEU A 298 24.20 -11.09 10.88
C LEU A 298 23.40 -12.34 11.28
N VAL A 299 23.85 -13.52 10.86
CA VAL A 299 23.21 -14.79 11.23
C VAL A 299 23.37 -15.08 12.73
N GLN A 300 24.50 -14.69 13.33
CA GLN A 300 24.75 -14.93 14.74
C GLN A 300 23.79 -14.17 15.65
N VAL A 301 23.31 -12.99 15.25
CA VAL A 301 22.26 -12.25 15.99
C VAL A 301 21.02 -13.13 16.22
N VAL A 302 20.59 -13.88 15.19
CA VAL A 302 19.45 -14.80 15.29
C VAL A 302 19.79 -16.05 16.10
N ALA A 303 21.00 -16.59 15.93
CA ALA A 303 21.45 -17.74 16.71
C ALA A 303 21.52 -17.43 18.22
N ASP A 304 21.99 -16.24 18.58
CA ASP A 304 22.13 -15.80 19.97
C ASP A 304 20.77 -15.47 20.61
N SER A 305 19.80 -14.98 19.83
CA SER A 305 18.43 -14.75 20.32
C SER A 305 17.68 -16.07 20.57
N GLY A 306 17.96 -17.10 19.77
CA GLY A 306 17.28 -18.39 19.80
C GLY A 306 15.81 -18.34 19.36
N LEU A 307 15.38 -17.23 18.74
CA LEU A 307 14.00 -16.99 18.36
C LEU A 307 13.64 -17.63 17.01
N SER A 308 12.43 -18.20 16.96
CA SER A 308 11.80 -18.72 15.75
C SER A 308 10.32 -18.39 15.78
N ASP A 309 9.82 -17.84 14.67
CA ASP A 309 8.44 -17.35 14.57
C ASP A 309 7.42 -18.49 14.41
N PHE A 310 7.88 -19.61 13.83
CA PHE A 310 7.12 -20.84 13.63
C PHE A 310 8.04 -22.01 13.25
N GLU A 311 7.52 -23.24 13.33
CA GLU A 311 8.23 -24.42 12.86
C GLU A 311 8.44 -24.39 11.33
N PRO A 312 9.61 -24.80 10.80
CA PRO A 312 9.85 -24.80 9.35
C PRO A 312 8.76 -25.54 8.57
N ALA A 313 8.28 -24.91 7.49
CA ALA A 313 7.17 -25.38 6.64
C ALA A 313 5.86 -25.67 7.40
N ALA A 314 5.61 -24.95 8.50
CA ALA A 314 4.30 -24.95 9.13
C ALA A 314 3.23 -24.47 8.14
N GLU A 315 2.15 -25.26 8.01
CA GLU A 315 1.06 -24.98 7.08
C GLU A 315 0.42 -23.62 7.35
N GLY A 316 0.24 -22.82 6.29
CA GLY A 316 -0.33 -21.47 6.37
C GLY A 316 0.57 -20.43 7.06
N ARG A 317 1.83 -20.76 7.36
CA ARG A 317 2.77 -19.84 8.01
C ARG A 317 3.83 -19.36 7.03
N TRP A 318 4.02 -18.05 7.02
CA TRP A 318 4.99 -17.35 6.20
C TRP A 318 5.45 -16.11 6.96
N ASN A 319 6.75 -15.83 6.99
CA ASN A 319 7.27 -14.57 7.51
C ASN A 319 8.56 -14.21 6.77
N TYR A 320 8.59 -13.01 6.20
CA TYR A 320 9.73 -12.51 5.46
C TYR A 320 10.95 -12.37 6.39
N SER A 321 12.10 -12.91 5.97
CA SER A 321 13.32 -12.84 6.77
C SER A 321 14.57 -12.67 5.91
N ASN A 322 15.27 -11.55 6.09
CA ASN A 322 16.55 -11.30 5.44
C ASN A 322 17.61 -12.33 5.87
N THR A 323 17.52 -12.87 7.09
CA THR A 323 18.39 -13.95 7.60
C THR A 323 18.45 -15.13 6.64
N GLY A 324 17.31 -15.50 6.04
CA GLY A 324 17.24 -16.60 5.08
C GLY A 324 18.13 -16.35 3.86
N TYR A 325 18.12 -15.13 3.34
CA TYR A 325 18.90 -14.75 2.16
C TYR A 325 20.38 -14.55 2.42
N VAL A 326 20.75 -14.17 3.65
CA VAL A 326 22.17 -14.17 4.09
C VAL A 326 22.69 -15.62 4.13
N LEU A 327 21.93 -16.56 4.68
CA LEU A 327 22.30 -17.98 4.66
C LEU A 327 22.43 -18.53 3.24
N LEU A 328 21.54 -18.13 2.32
CA LEU A 328 21.64 -18.52 0.91
C LEU A 328 22.92 -18.01 0.24
N GLY A 329 23.36 -16.78 0.55
CA GLY A 329 24.65 -16.26 0.09
C GLY A 329 25.83 -17.10 0.59
N LEU A 330 25.84 -17.46 1.88
CA LEU A 330 26.86 -18.34 2.48
C LEU A 330 26.86 -19.74 1.86
N ILE A 331 25.69 -20.29 1.52
CA ILE A 331 25.58 -21.57 0.81
C ILE A 331 26.20 -21.48 -0.59
N ILE A 332 25.95 -20.40 -1.33
CA ILE A 332 26.56 -20.17 -2.65
C ILE A 332 28.09 -20.14 -2.53
N GLU A 333 28.64 -19.41 -1.55
CA GLU A 333 30.08 -19.35 -1.34
C GLU A 333 30.65 -20.73 -1.01
N LYS A 334 29.98 -21.47 -0.11
CA LYS A 334 30.39 -22.81 0.28
C LYS A 334 30.36 -23.80 -0.87
N ALA A 335 29.30 -23.76 -1.69
CA ALA A 335 29.09 -24.68 -2.79
C ALA A 335 30.09 -24.45 -3.94
N THR A 336 30.56 -23.22 -4.12
CA THR A 336 31.40 -22.82 -5.26
C THR A 336 32.86 -22.59 -4.91
N GLY A 337 33.18 -22.35 -3.63
CA GLY A 337 34.50 -21.96 -3.15
C GLY A 337 34.94 -20.56 -3.62
N LYS A 338 34.00 -19.72 -4.05
CA LYS A 338 34.20 -18.34 -4.53
C LYS A 338 33.37 -17.38 -3.70
N SER A 339 33.75 -16.11 -3.63
CA SER A 339 32.93 -15.13 -2.91
C SER A 339 31.56 -14.94 -3.57
N TYR A 340 30.61 -14.41 -2.81
CA TYR A 340 29.28 -14.07 -3.29
C TYR A 340 29.35 -13.05 -4.43
N GLU A 341 30.22 -12.03 -4.30
CA GLU A 341 30.50 -11.05 -5.36
C GLU A 341 31.06 -11.71 -6.64
N GLU A 342 32.00 -12.66 -6.51
CA GLU A 342 32.52 -13.38 -7.67
C GLU A 342 31.45 -14.23 -8.37
N ASN A 343 30.50 -14.78 -7.61
CA ASN A 343 29.37 -15.50 -8.17
C ASN A 343 28.42 -14.55 -8.90
N LEU A 344 28.00 -13.44 -8.27
CA LEU A 344 27.19 -12.40 -8.93
C LEU A 344 27.82 -11.97 -10.25
N LYS A 345 29.11 -11.65 -10.22
CA LYS A 345 29.86 -11.20 -11.40
C LYS A 345 29.85 -12.23 -12.51
N LYS A 346 30.23 -13.49 -12.23
CA LYS A 346 30.38 -14.54 -13.24
C LYS A 346 29.06 -15.10 -13.75
N ARG A 347 28.02 -15.09 -12.92
CA ARG A 347 26.74 -15.75 -13.20
C ARG A 347 25.66 -14.80 -13.71
N ILE A 348 25.73 -13.53 -13.32
CA ILE A 348 24.71 -12.52 -13.65
C ILE A 348 25.32 -11.33 -14.39
N PHE A 349 26.31 -10.64 -13.81
CA PHE A 349 26.75 -9.34 -14.34
C PHE A 349 27.50 -9.45 -15.68
N GLU A 350 28.53 -10.30 -15.77
CA GLU A 350 29.30 -10.48 -17.01
C GLU A 350 28.46 -11.06 -18.17
N PRO A 351 27.60 -12.09 -17.96
CA PRO A 351 26.75 -12.62 -19.03
C PRO A 351 25.77 -11.60 -19.62
N LEU A 352 25.26 -10.68 -18.78
CA LEU A 352 24.30 -9.66 -19.19
C LEU A 352 24.94 -8.32 -19.55
N GLY A 353 26.25 -8.16 -19.33
CA GLY A 353 26.97 -6.91 -19.59
C GLY A 353 26.62 -5.78 -18.61
N LEU A 354 26.33 -6.10 -17.34
CA LEU A 354 25.98 -5.11 -16.30
C LEU A 354 27.26 -4.51 -15.70
N GLU A 355 27.82 -3.49 -16.35
CA GLU A 355 29.12 -2.91 -16.00
C GLU A 355 29.05 -1.93 -14.82
N GLN A 356 27.89 -1.36 -14.55
CA GLN A 356 27.63 -0.40 -13.47
C GLN A 356 26.92 -1.02 -12.26
N THR A 357 26.61 -2.32 -12.33
CA THR A 357 25.98 -3.09 -11.26
C THR A 357 27.05 -3.78 -10.43
N TYR A 358 27.01 -3.58 -9.11
CA TYR A 358 28.00 -4.12 -8.18
C TYR A 358 27.41 -4.43 -6.81
N LEU A 359 28.09 -5.28 -6.06
CA LEU A 359 27.78 -5.52 -4.65
C LEU A 359 28.48 -4.47 -3.80
N GLN A 360 27.72 -3.65 -3.07
CA GLN A 360 28.30 -2.68 -2.14
C GLN A 360 28.52 -3.35 -0.77
N THR A 361 29.76 -3.42 -0.30
CA THR A 361 30.10 -4.04 1.00
C THR A 361 30.61 -3.04 2.04
N ASP A 362 30.63 -1.76 1.71
CA ASP A 362 31.14 -0.67 2.54
C ASP A 362 30.23 0.55 2.46
N VAL A 363 30.59 1.63 3.14
CA VAL A 363 29.98 2.95 3.00
C VAL A 363 30.20 3.48 1.57
N PRO A 364 29.19 4.07 0.90
CA PRO A 364 29.37 4.67 -0.43
C PRO A 364 30.42 5.79 -0.40
N GLU A 365 31.22 5.89 -1.46
CA GLU A 365 32.07 7.07 -1.67
C GLU A 365 31.18 8.33 -1.86
N PRO A 366 31.57 9.49 -1.32
CA PRO A 366 30.78 10.71 -1.47
C PRO A 366 30.48 11.06 -2.94
N GLY A 367 29.19 11.20 -3.26
CA GLY A 367 28.71 11.49 -4.62
C GLY A 367 28.67 10.30 -5.57
N ALA A 368 28.95 9.08 -5.12
CA ALA A 368 28.78 7.87 -5.93
C ALA A 368 27.30 7.50 -6.15
N LEU A 369 26.45 7.84 -5.17
CA LEU A 369 24.99 7.67 -5.20
C LEU A 369 24.33 9.03 -4.93
N PRO A 370 23.05 9.23 -5.32
CA PRO A 370 22.24 10.33 -4.81
C PRO A 370 22.22 10.37 -3.28
N GLN A 371 22.02 11.55 -2.69
CA GLN A 371 21.91 11.67 -1.25
C GLN A 371 20.70 10.86 -0.79
N ALA A 372 20.94 9.94 0.14
CA ALA A 372 19.93 9.04 0.66
C ALA A 372 19.28 9.62 1.92
N TYR A 373 17.96 9.49 2.02
CA TYR A 373 17.16 9.98 3.14
C TYR A 373 16.33 8.85 3.72
N TYR A 374 16.12 8.86 5.03
CA TYR A 374 15.21 7.88 5.63
C TYR A 374 13.75 8.22 5.30
N LYS A 375 13.31 9.43 5.67
CA LYS A 375 11.93 9.91 5.47
C LYS A 375 11.84 11.43 5.40
N SER A 376 10.66 11.94 5.02
CA SER A 376 10.30 13.36 5.21
C SER A 376 10.38 13.71 6.70
N PRO A 377 10.90 14.89 7.09
CA PRO A 377 11.18 16.08 6.26
C PRO A 377 12.58 16.15 5.63
N PHE A 378 13.25 15.00 5.45
CA PHE A 378 14.59 14.89 4.85
C PHE A 378 15.71 15.52 5.68
N ASP A 379 15.51 15.63 6.99
CA ASP A 379 16.50 16.12 7.96
C ASP A 379 17.47 15.02 8.42
N PHE A 380 17.11 13.75 8.21
CA PHE A 380 17.95 12.59 8.47
C PHE A 380 18.48 11.93 7.19
N THR A 381 19.78 12.07 6.97
CA THR A 381 20.50 11.48 5.83
C THR A 381 21.08 10.12 6.19
N THR A 382 20.88 9.14 5.33
CA THR A 382 21.40 7.77 5.45
C THR A 382 22.41 7.42 4.34
N GLY A 383 22.93 8.43 3.64
CA GLY A 383 23.92 8.23 2.56
C GLY A 383 25.21 7.55 3.00
N GLU A 384 25.51 7.53 4.30
CA GLU A 384 26.66 6.82 4.87
C GLU A 384 26.34 5.37 5.27
N TRP A 385 25.18 4.84 4.87
CA TRP A 385 24.77 3.48 5.21
C TRP A 385 25.70 2.42 4.61
N ASN A 386 26.23 1.55 5.48
CA ASN A 386 27.05 0.42 5.07
C ASN A 386 26.17 -0.74 4.59
N ALA A 387 26.13 -0.95 3.28
CA ALA A 387 25.28 -1.96 2.65
C ALA A 387 25.64 -3.41 2.99
N SER A 388 26.79 -3.69 3.65
CA SER A 388 27.07 -5.02 4.21
C SER A 388 25.99 -5.49 5.19
N GLN A 389 25.22 -4.57 5.78
CA GLN A 389 24.06 -4.87 6.62
C GLN A 389 22.93 -5.58 5.88
N GLY A 390 22.84 -5.48 4.55
CA GLY A 390 21.92 -6.25 3.72
C GLY A 390 22.58 -7.41 2.96
N TRP A 391 23.87 -7.30 2.64
CA TRP A 391 24.66 -8.26 1.85
C TRP A 391 23.87 -8.99 0.73
N SER A 392 23.83 -10.33 0.71
CA SER A 392 23.09 -11.13 -0.29
C SER A 392 21.57 -11.02 -0.21
N ALA A 393 21.04 -10.35 0.81
CA ALA A 393 19.63 -10.02 0.93
C ALA A 393 19.30 -8.64 0.34
N GLY A 394 20.26 -7.72 0.20
CA GLY A 394 19.91 -6.33 -0.13
C GLY A 394 21.00 -5.34 -0.60
N ALA A 395 22.23 -5.78 -0.86
CA ALA A 395 23.37 -4.86 -1.02
C ALA A 395 23.79 -4.55 -2.46
N VAL A 396 23.04 -4.98 -3.47
CA VAL A 396 23.38 -4.64 -4.86
C VAL A 396 23.02 -3.18 -5.14
N VAL A 397 23.92 -2.51 -5.85
CA VAL A 397 23.70 -1.22 -6.51
C VAL A 397 23.58 -1.47 -8.01
N SER A 398 22.64 -0.81 -8.68
CA SER A 398 22.47 -0.91 -10.13
C SER A 398 22.04 0.43 -10.74
N THR A 399 21.90 0.47 -12.06
CA THR A 399 21.27 1.58 -12.83
C THR A 399 19.93 1.09 -13.41
N PRO A 400 18.99 1.99 -13.78
CA PRO A 400 17.67 1.54 -14.22
C PRO A 400 17.77 0.60 -15.42
N ASP A 401 18.66 0.92 -16.36
CA ASP A 401 18.91 0.13 -17.56
C ASP A 401 19.45 -1.27 -17.28
N GLU A 402 20.46 -1.36 -16.43
CA GLU A 402 21.08 -2.65 -16.12
C GLU A 402 20.16 -3.53 -15.27
N PHE A 403 19.38 -2.92 -14.38
CA PHE A 403 18.38 -3.65 -13.61
C PHE A 403 17.22 -4.11 -14.50
N ALA A 404 16.77 -3.29 -15.46
CA ALA A 404 15.77 -3.70 -16.45
C ALA A 404 16.27 -4.85 -17.34
N ALA A 405 17.55 -4.83 -17.74
CA ALA A 405 18.17 -5.92 -18.48
C ALA A 405 18.19 -7.23 -17.66
N PHE A 406 18.51 -7.14 -16.36
CA PHE A 406 18.42 -8.27 -15.44
C PHE A 406 16.98 -8.82 -15.32
N LEU A 407 15.98 -7.97 -15.08
CA LEU A 407 14.57 -8.38 -14.96
C LEU A 407 14.11 -9.12 -16.22
N LYS A 408 14.39 -8.55 -17.40
CA LYS A 408 14.04 -9.17 -18.68
C LYS A 408 14.74 -10.52 -18.85
N ALA A 409 16.04 -10.60 -18.63
CA ALA A 409 16.79 -11.84 -18.79
C ALA A 409 16.34 -12.94 -17.81
N LEU A 410 16.01 -12.57 -16.57
CA LEU A 410 15.48 -13.49 -15.58
C LEU A 410 14.13 -14.06 -16.02
N PHE A 411 13.16 -13.18 -16.31
CA PHE A 411 11.77 -13.59 -16.51
C PHE A 411 11.44 -14.09 -17.93
N THR A 412 12.38 -13.94 -18.87
CA THR A 412 12.38 -14.65 -20.16
C THR A 412 13.16 -15.98 -20.10
N GLY A 413 13.83 -16.26 -18.99
CA GLY A 413 14.60 -17.48 -18.77
C GLY A 413 15.98 -17.52 -19.43
N GLU A 414 16.46 -16.39 -19.97
CA GLU A 414 17.78 -16.27 -20.62
C GLU A 414 18.95 -16.61 -19.66
N LEU A 415 18.74 -16.43 -18.35
CA LEU A 415 19.72 -16.77 -17.31
C LEU A 415 19.85 -18.28 -17.02
N PHE A 416 18.98 -19.12 -17.59
CA PHE A 416 18.92 -20.56 -17.30
C PHE A 416 19.22 -21.40 -18.54
N LYS A 417 19.81 -22.58 -18.34
CA LYS A 417 20.08 -23.54 -19.43
C LYS A 417 18.83 -24.32 -19.81
N ASP A 418 17.97 -24.59 -18.83
CA ASP A 418 16.68 -25.26 -19.00
C ASP A 418 15.55 -24.24 -18.76
N PRO A 419 14.69 -23.97 -19.76
CA PRO A 419 13.53 -23.09 -19.57
C PRO A 419 12.62 -23.50 -18.40
N ALA A 420 12.55 -24.79 -18.06
CA ALA A 420 11.75 -25.28 -16.93
C ALA A 420 12.27 -24.80 -15.57
N THR A 421 13.52 -24.34 -15.48
CA THR A 421 14.09 -23.81 -14.24
C THR A 421 13.40 -22.53 -13.79
N LEU A 422 12.99 -21.67 -14.74
CA LEU A 422 12.19 -20.49 -14.41
C LEU A 422 10.81 -20.89 -13.86
N ASP A 423 10.18 -21.93 -14.41
CA ASP A 423 8.90 -22.44 -13.89
C ASP A 423 9.04 -22.94 -12.44
N LEU A 424 10.16 -23.58 -12.10
CA LEU A 424 10.45 -23.97 -10.71
C LEU A 424 10.61 -22.74 -9.81
N MET A 425 11.35 -21.72 -10.26
CA MET A 425 11.53 -20.48 -9.49
C MET A 425 10.20 -19.76 -9.23
N LYS A 426 9.28 -19.81 -10.21
CA LYS A 426 7.92 -19.26 -10.14
C LYS A 426 6.93 -20.12 -9.34
N GLN A 427 7.27 -21.35 -8.96
CA GLN A 427 6.34 -22.18 -8.18
C GLN A 427 6.09 -21.57 -6.81
N HIS A 428 4.80 -21.32 -6.53
CA HIS A 428 4.32 -20.77 -5.27
C HIS A 428 4.30 -21.86 -4.20
N THR A 429 4.74 -21.53 -2.98
CA THR A 429 4.86 -22.55 -1.91
C THR A 429 3.96 -22.33 -0.71
N VAL A 430 3.24 -21.20 -0.56
CA VAL A 430 2.35 -21.01 0.61
C VAL A 430 1.20 -20.02 0.42
N ALA A 431 0.09 -20.30 1.11
CA ALA A 431 -0.91 -19.32 1.54
C ALA A 431 -0.43 -18.58 2.81
N GLY A 432 -0.89 -17.34 3.04
CA GLY A 432 -0.43 -16.49 4.17
C GLY A 432 0.41 -15.28 3.75
N VAL A 433 0.45 -14.98 2.45
CA VAL A 433 1.12 -13.79 1.88
C VAL A 433 0.20 -12.55 1.87
N ASP A 434 -0.97 -12.63 2.48
CA ASP A 434 -2.03 -11.61 2.43
C ASP A 434 -1.53 -10.23 2.92
N ALA A 435 -0.55 -10.22 3.83
CA ALA A 435 0.12 -9.01 4.31
C ALA A 435 0.88 -8.26 3.20
N LEU A 436 1.18 -8.90 2.06
CA LEU A 436 1.87 -8.28 0.94
C LEU A 436 0.94 -7.53 -0.02
N GLY A 437 -0.37 -7.72 0.11
CA GLY A 437 -1.41 -7.09 -0.70
C GLY A 437 -2.30 -8.11 -1.42
N PRO A 438 -3.58 -7.76 -1.70
CA PRO A 438 -4.49 -8.66 -2.41
C PRO A 438 -3.92 -9.12 -3.76
N GLY A 439 -4.02 -10.42 -4.04
CA GLY A 439 -3.56 -11.02 -5.30
C GLY A 439 -2.03 -11.12 -5.44
N THR A 440 -1.26 -10.78 -4.41
CA THR A 440 0.21 -10.91 -4.42
C THR A 440 0.64 -12.29 -3.90
N VAL A 441 1.55 -12.94 -4.62
CA VAL A 441 2.15 -14.21 -4.20
C VAL A 441 3.67 -14.10 -4.13
N TYR A 442 4.26 -14.75 -3.12
CA TYR A 442 5.72 -14.90 -3.00
C TYR A 442 6.15 -16.29 -3.51
N ALA A 443 7.18 -16.32 -4.35
CA ALA A 443 7.81 -17.55 -4.84
C ALA A 443 9.27 -17.62 -4.38
N HIS A 444 10.19 -18.14 -5.19
CA HIS A 444 11.60 -18.23 -4.78
C HIS A 444 12.34 -16.91 -5.03
N GLY A 445 12.23 -15.98 -4.09
CA GLY A 445 12.94 -14.69 -4.14
C GLY A 445 12.34 -13.66 -5.08
N MET A 446 11.09 -13.88 -5.47
CA MET A 446 10.33 -13.02 -6.35
C MET A 446 8.86 -12.98 -5.94
N LEU A 447 8.16 -11.97 -6.45
CA LEU A 447 6.75 -11.74 -6.28
C LEU A 447 6.04 -11.86 -7.64
N ASP A 448 4.84 -12.43 -7.62
CA ASP A 448 3.83 -12.21 -8.65
C ASP A 448 2.76 -11.28 -8.07
N ASN A 449 2.66 -10.07 -8.61
CA ASN A 449 1.64 -9.10 -8.24
C ASN A 449 0.69 -8.91 -9.42
N ASN A 450 -0.38 -9.70 -9.47
CA ASN A 450 -1.41 -9.64 -10.51
C ASN A 450 -0.83 -9.75 -11.93
N GLY A 451 0.09 -10.70 -12.15
CA GLY A 451 0.74 -10.96 -13.44
C GLY A 451 1.98 -10.09 -13.70
N VAL A 452 2.36 -9.22 -12.76
CA VAL A 452 3.64 -8.52 -12.81
C VAL A 452 4.66 -9.23 -11.92
N LEU A 453 5.67 -9.79 -12.56
CA LEU A 453 6.73 -10.58 -11.92
C LEU A 453 7.89 -9.67 -11.51
N GLY A 454 8.32 -9.72 -10.26
CA GLY A 454 9.36 -8.80 -9.82
C GLY A 454 9.65 -8.83 -8.32
N HIS A 455 10.16 -7.73 -7.78
CA HIS A 455 10.32 -7.55 -6.35
C HIS A 455 10.37 -6.04 -5.99
N GLY A 456 10.00 -5.70 -4.76
CA GLY A 456 10.25 -4.37 -4.18
C GLY A 456 11.57 -4.35 -3.40
N GLY A 457 12.20 -3.20 -3.25
CA GLY A 457 13.48 -3.08 -2.57
C GLY A 457 13.54 -1.83 -1.70
N GLN A 458 13.82 -2.02 -0.42
CA GLN A 458 14.03 -0.95 0.54
C GLN A 458 15.41 -1.11 1.19
N THR A 459 16.04 0.03 1.44
CA THR A 459 17.22 0.21 2.27
C THR A 459 16.96 1.36 3.24
N LEU A 460 17.90 1.72 4.12
CA LEU A 460 17.71 2.87 5.00
C LEU A 460 17.65 4.23 4.27
N GLY A 461 17.95 4.28 2.97
CA GLY A 461 18.01 5.54 2.22
C GLY A 461 17.37 5.56 0.84
N PHE A 462 16.95 4.40 0.35
CA PHE A 462 16.42 4.24 -1.00
C PHE A 462 15.24 3.29 -1.01
N GLN A 463 14.27 3.63 -1.85
CA GLN A 463 13.15 2.78 -2.21
C GLN A 463 13.20 2.49 -3.70
N SER A 464 12.98 1.24 -4.08
CA SER A 464 13.07 0.75 -5.45
C SER A 464 12.00 -0.28 -5.72
N ASP A 465 11.52 -0.32 -6.96
CA ASP A 465 10.61 -1.37 -7.43
C ASP A 465 10.99 -1.81 -8.83
N GLY A 466 10.77 -3.10 -9.11
CA GLY A 466 11.10 -3.74 -10.37
C GLY A 466 10.05 -4.76 -10.75
N GLY A 467 9.56 -4.69 -11.98
CA GLY A 467 8.53 -5.58 -12.50
C GLY A 467 8.73 -5.92 -13.97
N TYR A 468 8.24 -7.08 -14.37
CA TYR A 468 8.18 -7.55 -15.74
C TYR A 468 6.84 -8.20 -16.02
N VAL A 469 6.24 -7.90 -17.18
CA VAL A 469 4.97 -8.45 -17.65
C VAL A 469 5.27 -9.42 -18.80
N PRO A 470 5.32 -10.74 -18.56
CA PRO A 470 5.80 -11.69 -19.56
C PRO A 470 5.04 -11.67 -20.88
N ASP A 471 3.71 -11.65 -20.83
CA ASP A 471 2.86 -11.73 -22.02
C ASP A 471 2.88 -10.47 -22.89
N LYS A 472 3.41 -9.37 -22.34
CA LYS A 472 3.46 -8.06 -22.99
C LYS A 472 4.88 -7.57 -23.25
N ASP A 473 5.89 -8.30 -22.76
CA ASP A 473 7.30 -7.91 -22.81
C ASP A 473 7.53 -6.47 -22.29
N VAL A 474 6.90 -6.14 -21.16
CA VAL A 474 7.03 -4.83 -20.51
C VAL A 474 7.90 -4.94 -19.27
N THR A 475 8.90 -4.06 -19.15
CA THR A 475 9.74 -3.92 -17.96
C THR A 475 9.48 -2.58 -17.29
N ILE A 476 9.33 -2.58 -15.97
CA ILE A 476 9.05 -1.41 -15.13
C ILE A 476 10.13 -1.35 -14.05
N VAL A 477 10.76 -0.18 -13.90
CA VAL A 477 11.71 0.12 -12.82
C VAL A 477 11.41 1.51 -12.27
N MET A 478 11.32 1.64 -10.95
CA MET A 478 11.01 2.93 -10.29
C MET A 478 11.83 3.10 -9.03
N TRP A 479 12.46 4.25 -8.85
CA TRP A 479 13.35 4.54 -7.73
C TRP A 479 13.02 5.86 -7.05
N SER A 480 13.34 5.96 -5.76
CA SER A 480 13.27 7.17 -4.96
C SER A 480 14.39 7.18 -3.93
N ASN A 481 15.04 8.33 -3.74
CA ASN A 481 16.15 8.50 -2.79
C ASN A 481 15.65 8.77 -1.36
N ALA A 482 14.49 8.21 -1.02
CA ALA A 482 14.02 8.08 0.35
C ALA A 482 13.45 6.68 0.61
N ALA A 483 13.82 6.09 1.75
CA ALA A 483 13.35 4.76 2.17
C ALA A 483 11.82 4.73 2.35
N GLU A 484 11.26 5.69 3.08
CA GLU A 484 9.83 5.83 3.25
C GLU A 484 9.24 6.79 2.20
N SER A 485 9.14 6.32 0.94
CA SER A 485 8.53 7.08 -0.15
C SER A 485 7.35 6.35 -0.79
N ASN A 486 6.64 7.02 -1.70
CA ASN A 486 5.49 6.46 -2.42
C ASN A 486 5.87 5.44 -3.51
N VAL A 487 7.16 5.17 -3.73
CA VAL A 487 7.59 4.08 -4.61
C VAL A 487 7.19 2.75 -3.95
N SER A 488 6.09 2.18 -4.43
CA SER A 488 5.48 0.99 -3.85
C SER A 488 5.07 0.02 -4.93
N ARG A 489 5.32 -1.28 -4.71
CA ARG A 489 4.90 -2.35 -5.61
C ARG A 489 3.41 -2.34 -5.94
N SER A 490 2.58 -1.77 -5.05
CA SER A 490 1.13 -1.71 -5.25
C SER A 490 0.73 -0.89 -6.49
N ILE A 491 1.57 0.04 -6.96
CA ILE A 491 1.27 0.87 -8.14
C ILE A 491 1.74 0.22 -9.44
N VAL A 492 2.61 -0.79 -9.37
CA VAL A 492 3.22 -1.44 -10.53
C VAL A 492 2.17 -2.09 -11.45
N PRO A 493 1.13 -2.80 -10.96
CA PRO A 493 0.06 -3.29 -11.81
C PRO A 493 -0.70 -2.17 -12.54
N GLY A 494 -0.91 -1.01 -11.89
CA GLY A 494 -1.54 0.14 -12.51
C GLY A 494 -0.71 0.75 -13.64
N ILE A 495 0.61 0.81 -13.48
CA ILE A 495 1.55 1.24 -14.53
C ILE A 495 1.59 0.21 -15.66
N ALA A 496 1.67 -1.08 -15.34
CA ALA A 496 1.62 -2.15 -16.33
C ALA A 496 0.34 -2.08 -17.17
N ALA A 497 -0.80 -1.89 -16.52
CA ALA A 497 -2.09 -1.69 -17.17
C ALA A 497 -2.05 -0.50 -18.15
N LEU A 498 -1.64 0.67 -17.63
CA LEU A 498 -1.51 1.90 -18.39
C LEU A 498 -0.73 1.74 -19.70
N VAL A 499 0.45 1.12 -19.64
CA VAL A 499 1.41 1.09 -20.77
C VAL A 499 1.13 -0.03 -21.76
N THR A 500 0.47 -1.10 -21.32
CA THR A 500 0.09 -2.23 -22.19
C THR A 500 -1.23 -1.98 -22.91
N GLY A 501 -1.92 -0.87 -22.60
CA GLY A 501 -3.30 -0.64 -23.02
C GLY A 501 -4.25 -1.72 -22.52
N THR A 502 -3.79 -2.56 -21.59
CA THR A 502 -4.69 -3.31 -20.75
C THR A 502 -5.14 -2.33 -19.69
N GLU A 503 -6.31 -1.71 -19.86
CA GLU A 503 -7.17 -1.65 -18.68
C GLU A 503 -7.06 -3.04 -18.02
N GLN A 504 -6.99 -3.14 -16.67
CA GLN A 504 -7.15 -4.44 -16.01
C GLN A 504 -8.13 -5.23 -16.85
N ALA A 505 -7.70 -6.37 -17.39
CA ALA A 505 -8.34 -7.03 -18.52
C ALA A 505 -9.77 -7.45 -18.18
N GLY A 506 -10.67 -6.48 -18.20
CA GLY A 506 -11.94 -6.44 -18.89
C GLY A 506 -11.59 -6.64 -20.31
N GLN A 507 -11.68 -7.90 -20.69
CA GLN A 507 -11.66 -8.31 -22.06
C GLN A 507 -12.53 -7.33 -22.88
N ALA A 508 -11.95 -6.80 -23.95
CA ALA A 508 -12.76 -6.29 -25.03
C ALA A 508 -13.33 -7.50 -25.79
N GLY A 509 -14.45 -8.04 -25.32
CA GLY A 509 -15.16 -9.17 -25.93
C GLY A 509 -16.68 -9.02 -25.81
N GLN A 510 -17.27 -8.17 -26.64
CA GLN A 510 -18.71 -7.84 -26.62
C GLN A 510 -19.20 -7.20 -25.31
N VAL A 511 -18.94 -5.90 -25.23
CA VAL A 511 -19.77 -4.93 -24.50
C VAL A 511 -21.25 -5.36 -24.48
N THR A 512 -21.73 -5.87 -23.35
CA THR A 512 -23.10 -5.58 -22.93
C THR A 512 -23.12 -4.09 -22.66
N THR A 513 -23.65 -3.31 -23.59
CA THR A 513 -23.76 -1.85 -23.42
C THR A 513 -24.55 -1.60 -22.14
N PRO A 514 -23.98 -0.89 -21.14
CA PRO A 514 -24.71 -0.51 -19.95
C PRO A 514 -26.02 0.13 -20.36
N ARG A 515 -27.12 -0.32 -19.76
CA ARG A 515 -28.46 0.13 -20.14
C ARG A 515 -29.25 0.50 -18.91
N PHE A 516 -30.01 1.58 -19.03
CA PHE A 516 -30.98 1.96 -18.03
C PHE A 516 -32.33 1.29 -18.32
N GLU A 517 -32.82 0.52 -17.36
CA GLU A 517 -34.14 -0.12 -17.34
C GLU A 517 -35.05 0.68 -16.39
N PRO A 518 -35.94 1.56 -16.91
CA PRO A 518 -36.76 2.42 -16.07
C PRO A 518 -37.83 1.62 -15.31
N LEU A 519 -38.16 2.09 -14.10
CA LEU A 519 -39.28 1.59 -13.31
C LEU A 519 -40.49 2.53 -13.41
N GLU A 520 -41.70 1.98 -13.24
CA GLU A 520 -42.92 2.78 -13.16
C GLU A 520 -43.03 3.54 -11.83
N GLU A 521 -42.52 2.94 -10.74
CA GLU A 521 -42.50 3.51 -9.39
C GLU A 521 -41.08 3.45 -8.81
N CYS A 522 -40.64 4.54 -8.18
CA CYS A 522 -39.29 4.62 -7.61
C CYS A 522 -39.14 3.94 -6.27
N PHE A 523 -37.91 3.45 -6.03
CA PHE A 523 -37.47 2.71 -4.85
C PHE A 523 -37.81 3.41 -3.53
N ALA A 524 -37.70 4.75 -3.53
CA ALA A 524 -38.11 5.60 -2.42
C ALA A 524 -39.04 6.71 -2.94
N GLN A 525 -39.98 7.10 -2.10
CA GLN A 525 -40.87 8.24 -2.33
C GLN A 525 -40.60 9.29 -1.24
N LEU A 526 -40.92 10.55 -1.53
CA LEU A 526 -40.94 11.58 -0.50
C LEU A 526 -41.96 11.19 0.59
N PRO A 527 -41.61 11.33 1.88
CA PRO A 527 -42.56 11.10 2.97
C PRO A 527 -43.80 11.99 2.86
N GLU A 528 -44.97 11.47 3.21
CA GLU A 528 -46.27 12.18 3.06
C GLU A 528 -46.36 13.50 3.87
N ASP A 529 -45.50 13.67 4.88
CA ASP A 529 -45.45 14.85 5.75
C ASP A 529 -44.64 16.02 5.16
N VAL A 530 -44.08 15.86 3.96
CA VAL A 530 -43.24 16.85 3.28
C VAL A 530 -44.06 17.68 2.29
N ASP A 531 -44.00 19.01 2.40
CA ASP A 531 -44.77 19.96 1.56
C ASP A 531 -43.98 20.46 0.34
N PHE A 532 -43.37 19.55 -0.41
CA PHE A 532 -42.80 19.82 -1.75
C PHE A 532 -42.80 18.55 -2.61
N THR A 533 -42.61 18.73 -3.92
CA THR A 533 -42.50 17.63 -4.89
C THR A 533 -41.14 17.64 -5.56
N LEU A 534 -40.57 16.47 -5.81
CA LEU A 534 -39.39 16.29 -6.65
C LEU A 534 -39.81 15.68 -7.98
N ASP A 535 -39.31 16.23 -9.08
CA ASP A 535 -39.36 15.56 -10.37
C ASP A 535 -38.25 14.51 -10.39
N MET A 536 -38.60 13.23 -10.45
CA MET A 536 -37.63 12.14 -10.41
C MET A 536 -38.05 10.99 -11.31
N ASP A 537 -37.04 10.34 -11.88
CA ASP A 537 -37.15 9.03 -12.51
C ASP A 537 -36.11 8.08 -11.92
N CYS A 538 -36.32 6.80 -12.13
CA CYS A 538 -35.58 5.76 -11.45
C CYS A 538 -35.67 4.46 -12.23
N GLY A 539 -34.74 3.57 -11.94
CA GLY A 539 -34.62 2.32 -12.66
C GLY A 539 -33.37 1.58 -12.25
N TYR A 540 -33.10 0.52 -12.97
CA TYR A 540 -31.85 -0.22 -12.82
C TYR A 540 -30.89 0.15 -13.94
N VAL A 541 -29.63 0.38 -13.62
CA VAL A 541 -28.56 0.24 -14.62
C VAL A 541 -28.07 -1.19 -14.58
N VAL A 542 -28.09 -1.85 -15.74
CA VAL A 542 -27.59 -3.21 -15.88
C VAL A 542 -26.12 -3.18 -16.29
N VAL A 543 -25.29 -3.86 -15.52
CA VAL A 543 -23.83 -3.96 -15.68
C VAL A 543 -23.41 -5.43 -15.59
N PRO A 544 -22.24 -5.82 -16.13
CA PRO A 544 -21.70 -7.16 -15.90
C PRO A 544 -21.33 -7.34 -14.41
N GLU A 545 -21.47 -8.56 -13.89
CA GLU A 545 -21.03 -8.92 -12.54
C GLU A 545 -19.51 -8.83 -12.43
N SER A 546 -18.77 -9.05 -13.51
CA SER A 546 -17.37 -8.68 -13.58
C SER A 546 -17.11 -7.89 -14.85
N HIS A 547 -16.63 -6.66 -14.71
CA HIS A 547 -16.14 -5.88 -15.84
C HIS A 547 -14.89 -6.51 -16.48
N GLN A 548 -14.30 -7.52 -15.83
CA GLN A 548 -13.14 -8.30 -16.30
C GLN A 548 -13.53 -9.49 -17.20
N ASP A 549 -14.77 -9.96 -17.12
CA ASP A 549 -15.28 -11.16 -17.80
C ASP A 549 -16.59 -10.89 -18.54
N ASP A 550 -16.52 -10.85 -19.86
CA ASP A 550 -17.68 -10.62 -20.74
C ASP A 550 -18.72 -11.74 -20.69
N SER A 551 -18.38 -12.90 -20.11
CA SER A 551 -19.31 -14.01 -19.90
C SER A 551 -19.95 -14.00 -18.50
N SER A 552 -19.57 -13.05 -17.65
CA SER A 552 -20.14 -12.89 -16.32
C SER A 552 -21.64 -12.59 -16.40
N ARG A 553 -22.39 -12.97 -15.35
CA ARG A 553 -23.84 -12.68 -15.29
C ARG A 553 -24.05 -11.17 -15.25
N GLU A 554 -25.19 -10.70 -15.70
CA GLU A 554 -25.56 -9.30 -15.46
C GLU A 554 -26.04 -9.12 -14.02
N ILE A 555 -25.72 -7.96 -13.43
CA ILE A 555 -26.29 -7.48 -12.16
C ILE A 555 -26.96 -6.13 -12.38
N LYS A 556 -27.83 -5.75 -11.44
CA LYS A 556 -28.62 -4.52 -11.52
C LYS A 556 -28.32 -3.59 -10.36
N LEU A 557 -28.02 -2.34 -10.69
CA LEU A 557 -27.78 -1.26 -9.73
C LEU A 557 -28.97 -0.31 -9.72
N GLY A 558 -29.58 -0.09 -8.56
CA GLY A 558 -30.67 0.85 -8.40
C GLY A 558 -30.19 2.30 -8.57
N ILE A 559 -30.85 3.05 -9.44
CA ILE A 559 -30.56 4.46 -9.70
C ILE A 559 -31.82 5.28 -9.49
N THR A 560 -31.69 6.41 -8.80
CA THR A 560 -32.72 7.46 -8.76
C THR A 560 -32.13 8.77 -9.25
N ARG A 561 -32.69 9.31 -10.34
CA ARG A 561 -32.34 10.61 -10.88
C ARG A 561 -33.38 11.64 -10.46
N LEU A 562 -32.93 12.68 -9.79
CA LEU A 562 -33.69 13.89 -9.52
C LEU A 562 -33.46 14.85 -10.70
N ASN A 563 -34.52 15.13 -11.45
CA ASN A 563 -34.44 15.88 -12.70
C ASN A 563 -34.32 17.38 -12.44
N SER A 564 -33.44 18.03 -13.19
CA SER A 564 -33.27 19.47 -13.13
C SER A 564 -34.40 20.22 -13.83
N GLY A 565 -34.75 21.40 -13.30
CA GLY A 565 -35.77 22.28 -13.90
C GLY A 565 -35.35 22.96 -15.21
N GLN A 566 -34.07 22.90 -15.61
CA GLN A 566 -33.51 23.55 -16.80
C GLN A 566 -33.05 22.55 -17.90
N GLY A 567 -33.08 21.25 -17.64
CA GLY A 567 -32.62 20.19 -18.55
C GLY A 567 -31.13 19.86 -18.46
N THR A 568 -30.71 18.79 -19.15
CA THR A 568 -29.43 18.06 -19.02
C THR A 568 -28.16 18.80 -19.51
N ALA A 569 -28.17 20.14 -19.62
CA ALA A 569 -27.06 20.91 -20.20
C ALA A 569 -25.83 21.05 -19.28
N ASN A 570 -25.94 20.70 -18.00
CA ASN A 570 -24.86 20.73 -17.02
C ASN A 570 -24.49 19.31 -16.56
N SER A 571 -23.23 19.11 -16.16
CA SER A 571 -22.76 17.83 -15.59
C SER A 571 -23.60 17.46 -14.35
N PRO A 572 -24.26 16.29 -14.32
CA PRO A 572 -25.04 15.86 -13.16
C PRO A 572 -24.14 15.62 -11.94
N LEU A 573 -24.71 15.75 -10.76
CA LEU A 573 -24.05 15.37 -9.50
C LEU A 573 -24.36 13.90 -9.20
N PHE A 574 -23.36 13.03 -9.34
CA PHE A 574 -23.43 11.64 -8.90
C PHE A 574 -23.14 11.59 -7.41
N MET A 575 -24.06 11.00 -6.65
CA MET A 575 -23.95 10.86 -5.20
C MET A 575 -23.89 9.39 -4.81
N LEU A 576 -22.85 9.02 -4.05
CA LEU A 576 -22.67 7.68 -3.50
C LEU A 576 -22.58 7.73 -1.96
N ALA A 577 -23.07 6.65 -1.34
CA ALA A 577 -23.08 6.49 0.11
C ALA A 577 -21.68 6.33 0.72
N GLY A 578 -21.64 6.57 2.03
CA GLY A 578 -20.47 6.57 2.91
C GLY A 578 -19.69 5.27 2.92
N GLY A 579 -20.32 4.22 3.45
CA GLY A 579 -19.69 2.91 3.64
C GLY A 579 -20.24 1.86 2.68
N PRO A 580 -19.50 0.75 2.45
CA PRO A 580 -20.06 -0.41 1.78
C PRO A 580 -21.28 -0.91 2.56
N GLY A 581 -22.36 -1.24 1.85
CA GLY A 581 -23.61 -1.74 2.46
C GLY A 581 -24.67 -0.69 2.78
N GLN A 582 -24.39 0.61 2.65
CA GLN A 582 -25.40 1.66 2.83
C GLN A 582 -26.11 2.01 1.52
N THR A 583 -27.43 2.15 1.58
CA THR A 583 -28.23 2.66 0.45
C THR A 583 -28.09 4.19 0.35
N GLN A 584 -27.97 4.69 -0.88
CA GLN A 584 -28.03 6.12 -1.17
C GLN A 584 -29.43 6.57 -1.60
N ILE A 585 -30.41 5.64 -1.65
CA ILE A 585 -31.78 5.90 -2.08
C ILE A 585 -32.72 5.75 -0.88
N SER A 586 -32.92 6.83 -0.11
CA SER A 586 -33.79 6.79 1.07
C SER A 586 -34.76 7.99 1.12
N PRO A 587 -35.97 7.81 1.70
CA PRO A 587 -36.90 8.91 1.90
C PRO A 587 -36.30 10.06 2.72
N ASP A 588 -35.42 9.76 3.68
CA ASP A 588 -34.74 10.76 4.50
C ASP A 588 -33.71 11.57 3.70
N LEU A 589 -32.97 10.95 2.79
CA LEU A 589 -32.07 11.70 1.90
C LEU A 589 -32.87 12.63 0.97
N LEU A 590 -34.00 12.14 0.43
CA LEU A 590 -34.86 12.93 -0.45
C LEU A 590 -35.37 14.23 0.21
N ARG A 591 -35.56 14.24 1.54
CA ARG A 591 -35.95 15.44 2.30
C ARG A 591 -34.95 16.59 2.21
N PHE A 592 -33.64 16.29 2.08
CA PHE A 592 -32.60 17.32 2.00
C PHE A 592 -32.66 18.14 0.70
N PHE A 593 -33.31 17.62 -0.33
CA PHE A 593 -33.50 18.33 -1.61
C PHE A 593 -34.70 19.28 -1.61
N ASN A 594 -35.19 19.66 -0.43
CA ASN A 594 -36.09 20.79 -0.24
C ASN A 594 -35.52 22.05 -0.96
N PRO A 595 -36.36 22.82 -1.69
CA PRO A 595 -36.01 24.14 -2.23
C PRO A 595 -35.22 25.07 -1.31
N GLU A 596 -35.45 25.02 0.01
CA GLU A 596 -34.77 25.90 0.99
C GLU A 596 -33.36 25.43 1.40
N LEU A 597 -32.99 24.17 1.14
CA LEU A 597 -31.73 23.58 1.59
C LEU A 597 -30.79 23.27 0.41
N LEU A 598 -30.95 22.10 -0.23
CA LEU A 598 -30.13 21.70 -1.38
C LEU A 598 -30.84 21.88 -2.74
N GLY A 599 -32.08 22.37 -2.76
CA GLY A 599 -32.85 22.51 -3.99
C GLY A 599 -32.25 23.47 -5.02
N GLY A 600 -31.35 24.38 -4.63
CA GLY A 600 -30.58 25.22 -5.57
C GLY A 600 -29.70 24.40 -6.52
N ILE A 601 -29.18 23.25 -6.08
CA ILE A 601 -28.38 22.35 -6.93
C ILE A 601 -29.27 21.76 -8.04
N LEU A 602 -30.48 21.32 -7.69
CA LEU A 602 -31.46 20.77 -8.62
C LEU A 602 -32.01 21.78 -9.62
N GLN A 603 -31.85 23.09 -9.38
CA GLN A 603 -32.22 24.09 -10.40
C GLN A 603 -31.27 24.07 -11.60
N GLU A 604 -30.02 23.67 -11.39
CA GLU A 604 -28.98 23.77 -12.40
C GLU A 604 -28.58 22.43 -13.01
N ARG A 605 -28.69 21.31 -12.29
CA ARG A 605 -28.22 20.01 -12.77
C ARG A 605 -29.01 18.86 -12.16
N ASP A 606 -29.02 17.73 -12.86
CA ASP A 606 -29.62 16.51 -12.32
C ASP A 606 -28.76 16.02 -11.15
N ILE A 607 -29.39 15.37 -10.18
CA ILE A 607 -28.70 14.64 -9.11
C ILE A 607 -29.01 13.17 -9.29
N VAL A 608 -27.97 12.34 -9.38
CA VAL A 608 -28.08 10.90 -9.60
C VAL A 608 -27.62 10.19 -8.34
N LEU A 609 -28.56 9.55 -7.65
CA LEU A 609 -28.30 8.69 -6.50
C LEU A 609 -27.95 7.30 -7.03
N VAL A 610 -26.75 6.82 -6.74
CA VAL A 610 -26.20 5.58 -7.27
C VAL A 610 -26.05 4.55 -6.14
N GLU A 611 -26.69 3.39 -6.29
CA GLU A 611 -26.45 2.25 -5.40
C GLU A 611 -25.12 1.58 -5.72
N GLN A 612 -24.45 1.10 -4.67
CA GLN A 612 -23.21 0.32 -4.77
C GLN A 612 -23.54 -1.17 -4.83
N ARG A 613 -22.59 -2.00 -5.26
CA ARG A 613 -22.79 -3.46 -5.28
C ARG A 613 -23.15 -3.99 -3.89
N GLY A 614 -24.14 -4.86 -3.82
CA GLY A 614 -24.51 -5.52 -2.57
C GLY A 614 -25.40 -4.69 -1.65
N THR A 615 -25.85 -3.51 -2.06
CA THR A 615 -26.75 -2.65 -1.27
C THR A 615 -28.23 -2.88 -1.62
N GLN A 616 -29.12 -2.22 -0.88
CA GLN A 616 -30.55 -2.54 -0.77
C GLN A 616 -31.30 -2.61 -2.10
N TYR A 617 -31.02 -1.69 -3.05
CA TYR A 617 -31.71 -1.68 -4.34
C TYR A 617 -30.84 -2.22 -5.46
N THR A 618 -30.05 -3.25 -5.16
CA THR A 618 -29.43 -4.11 -6.17
C THR A 618 -30.20 -5.42 -6.31
N ASP A 619 -30.11 -6.09 -7.46
CA ASP A 619 -30.69 -7.43 -7.61
C ASP A 619 -29.96 -8.50 -6.79
N THR A 620 -28.75 -8.19 -6.33
CA THR A 620 -27.96 -9.03 -5.43
C THR A 620 -27.63 -8.25 -4.14
N TRP A 621 -28.66 -7.94 -3.34
CA TRP A 621 -28.51 -7.31 -2.03
C TRP A 621 -27.90 -8.30 -1.02
N LEU A 622 -26.67 -8.01 -0.57
CA LEU A 622 -25.90 -8.87 0.35
C LEU A 622 -26.30 -8.64 1.81
N ASP A 623 -27.59 -8.71 2.11
CA ASP A 623 -28.08 -8.64 3.49
C ASP A 623 -28.07 -10.02 4.16
N CYS A 624 -27.79 -10.02 5.46
CA CYS A 624 -27.90 -11.20 6.30
C CYS A 624 -28.88 -10.90 7.44
N PRO A 625 -30.21 -10.94 7.20
CA PRO A 625 -31.22 -10.59 8.20
C PRO A 625 -31.13 -11.42 9.49
N ALA A 626 -30.63 -12.66 9.37
CA ALA A 626 -30.42 -13.55 10.50
C ALA A 626 -29.38 -13.01 11.49
N LEU A 627 -28.40 -12.22 11.02
CA LEU A 627 -27.40 -11.58 11.86
C LEU A 627 -28.03 -10.51 12.76
N ASN A 628 -28.98 -9.74 12.23
CA ASN A 628 -29.72 -8.74 13.00
C ASN A 628 -30.57 -9.38 14.12
N ALA A 629 -31.07 -10.60 13.89
CA ALA A 629 -31.78 -11.38 14.90
C ALA A 629 -30.85 -12.10 15.89
N ALA A 630 -29.57 -12.27 15.55
CA ALA A 630 -28.59 -13.01 16.35
C ALA A 630 -28.31 -12.33 17.69
N SER A 631 -28.16 -11.00 17.71
CA SER A 631 -27.93 -10.24 18.94
C SER A 631 -29.11 -10.35 19.92
N TRP A 632 -30.34 -10.37 19.40
CA TRP A 632 -31.54 -10.57 20.22
C TRP A 632 -31.64 -12.02 20.73
N THR A 633 -31.31 -12.99 19.88
CA THR A 633 -31.30 -14.41 20.22
C THR A 633 -30.25 -14.74 21.28
N ALA A 634 -29.05 -14.16 21.16
CA ALA A 634 -27.97 -14.29 22.15
C ALA A 634 -28.38 -13.70 23.51
N TYR A 635 -29.07 -12.55 23.49
CA TYR A 635 -29.63 -11.94 24.69
C TYR A 635 -30.73 -12.79 25.34
N GLU A 636 -31.70 -13.29 24.57
CA GLU A 636 -32.80 -14.13 25.08
C GLU A 636 -32.31 -15.48 25.65
N GLN A 637 -31.25 -16.04 25.07
CA GLN A 637 -30.65 -17.30 25.51
C GLN A 637 -29.61 -17.12 26.63
N GLY A 638 -29.27 -15.88 26.98
CA GLY A 638 -28.29 -15.58 28.02
C GLY A 638 -26.88 -16.06 27.68
N LEU A 639 -26.51 -16.01 26.39
CA LEU A 639 -25.19 -16.40 25.91
C LEU A 639 -24.10 -15.47 26.48
N THR A 640 -22.90 -16.01 26.69
CA THR A 640 -21.69 -15.22 26.94
C THR A 640 -21.25 -14.49 25.67
N SER A 641 -20.32 -13.52 25.78
CA SER A 641 -19.79 -12.80 24.62
C SER A 641 -19.22 -13.77 23.57
N ASP A 642 -18.36 -14.69 24.00
CA ASP A 642 -17.73 -15.69 23.13
C ASP A 642 -18.77 -16.60 22.42
N GLU A 643 -19.84 -16.98 23.12
CA GLU A 643 -20.93 -17.78 22.54
C GLU A 643 -21.79 -16.97 21.55
N ALA A 644 -22.00 -15.68 21.82
CA ALA A 644 -22.70 -14.78 20.91
C ALA A 644 -21.88 -14.51 19.63
N ASP A 645 -20.56 -14.37 19.76
CA ASP A 645 -19.64 -14.17 18.63
C ASP A 645 -19.53 -15.44 17.76
N ALA A 646 -19.50 -16.61 18.39
CA ALA A 646 -19.56 -17.89 17.68
C ALA A 646 -20.87 -18.07 16.91
N LEU A 647 -22.01 -17.71 17.53
CA LEU A 647 -23.31 -17.73 16.87
C LEU A 647 -23.38 -16.74 15.69
N GLY A 648 -22.84 -15.54 15.86
CA GLY A 648 -22.73 -14.56 14.78
C GLY A 648 -21.90 -15.07 13.60
N THR A 649 -20.76 -15.70 13.89
CA THR A 649 -19.88 -16.30 12.87
C THR A 649 -20.57 -17.42 12.10
N GLU A 650 -21.29 -18.32 12.80
CA GLU A 650 -22.05 -19.40 12.16
C GLU A 650 -23.14 -18.85 11.22
N ILE A 651 -23.86 -17.81 11.66
CA ILE A 651 -24.91 -17.16 10.87
C ILE A 651 -24.34 -16.48 9.63
N VAL A 652 -23.22 -15.75 9.76
CA VAL A 652 -22.55 -15.12 8.62
C VAL A 652 -22.05 -16.18 7.63
N GLN A 653 -21.46 -17.27 8.11
CA GLN A 653 -20.99 -18.34 7.24
C GLN A 653 -22.15 -18.97 6.46
N HIS A 654 -23.31 -19.18 7.11
CA HIS A 654 -24.50 -19.68 6.43
C HIS A 654 -25.01 -18.72 5.36
N CYS A 655 -25.04 -17.41 5.65
CA CYS A 655 -25.39 -16.38 4.67
C CYS A 655 -24.43 -16.39 3.46
N ILE A 656 -23.11 -16.50 3.69
CA ILE A 656 -22.11 -16.62 2.62
C ILE A 656 -22.36 -17.86 1.77
N ASP A 657 -22.62 -19.01 2.40
CA ASP A 657 -22.87 -20.27 1.70
C ASP A 657 -24.14 -20.20 0.84
N ASP A 658 -25.20 -19.56 1.35
CA ASP A 658 -26.44 -19.33 0.62
C ASP A 658 -26.25 -18.43 -0.61
N PHE A 659 -25.44 -17.37 -0.50
CA PHE A 659 -25.09 -16.51 -1.64
C PHE A 659 -24.22 -17.24 -2.66
N LYS A 660 -23.23 -18.02 -2.22
CA LYS A 660 -22.43 -18.88 -3.11
C LYS A 660 -23.31 -19.90 -3.84
N ALA A 661 -24.29 -20.49 -3.16
CA ALA A 661 -25.25 -21.41 -3.76
C ALA A 661 -26.16 -20.75 -4.81
N GLN A 662 -26.41 -19.44 -4.67
CA GLN A 662 -27.11 -18.61 -5.65
C GLN A 662 -26.22 -18.18 -6.83
N GLY A 663 -24.93 -18.53 -6.81
CA GLY A 663 -23.98 -18.20 -7.87
C GLY A 663 -23.39 -16.79 -7.75
N VAL A 664 -23.48 -16.16 -6.59
CA VAL A 664 -22.85 -14.85 -6.33
C VAL A 664 -21.33 -15.00 -6.32
N ASN A 665 -20.64 -14.19 -7.12
CA ASN A 665 -19.20 -14.10 -7.11
C ASN A 665 -18.72 -13.01 -6.14
N PHE A 666 -18.30 -13.39 -4.93
CA PHE A 666 -17.84 -12.43 -3.93
C PHE A 666 -16.59 -11.66 -4.35
N ASP A 667 -15.78 -12.18 -5.27
CA ASP A 667 -14.56 -11.52 -5.73
C ASP A 667 -14.88 -10.23 -6.50
N THR A 668 -16.12 -10.04 -6.96
CA THR A 668 -16.55 -8.86 -7.72
C THR A 668 -17.25 -7.79 -6.87
N TYR A 669 -17.34 -7.99 -5.55
CA TYR A 669 -17.85 -7.00 -4.59
C TYR A 669 -16.67 -6.21 -4.00
N ASN A 670 -15.98 -5.48 -4.87
CA ASN A 670 -14.77 -4.74 -4.54
C ASN A 670 -14.81 -3.31 -5.11
N SER A 671 -13.82 -2.49 -4.76
CA SER A 671 -13.76 -1.08 -5.16
C SER A 671 -13.53 -0.86 -6.65
N VAL A 672 -12.79 -1.75 -7.32
CA VAL A 672 -12.49 -1.63 -8.75
C VAL A 672 -13.77 -1.78 -9.56
N GLU A 673 -14.54 -2.80 -9.23
CA GLU A 673 -15.81 -3.11 -9.86
C GLU A 673 -16.88 -2.03 -9.57
N ASN A 674 -16.93 -1.49 -8.35
CA ASN A 674 -17.81 -0.35 -8.01
C ASN A 674 -17.41 0.95 -8.76
N ALA A 675 -16.12 1.23 -8.94
CA ALA A 675 -15.67 2.39 -9.71
C ALA A 675 -16.02 2.25 -11.21
N ALA A 676 -15.88 1.04 -11.76
CA ALA A 676 -16.31 0.74 -13.14
C ALA A 676 -17.83 0.92 -13.31
N ASP A 677 -18.62 0.53 -12.30
CA ASP A 677 -20.06 0.75 -12.29
C ASP A 677 -20.45 2.23 -12.36
N VAL A 678 -19.74 3.12 -11.65
CA VAL A 678 -19.98 4.57 -11.72
C VAL A 678 -19.87 5.08 -13.16
N ASN A 679 -18.83 4.64 -13.89
CA ASN A 679 -18.68 4.99 -15.30
C ASN A 679 -19.77 4.33 -16.17
N ALA A 680 -20.14 3.08 -15.91
CA ALA A 680 -21.21 2.38 -16.63
C ALA A 680 -22.58 3.09 -16.46
N VAL A 681 -22.87 3.61 -15.26
CA VAL A 681 -24.07 4.41 -14.98
C VAL A 681 -24.05 5.72 -15.76
N ARG A 682 -22.90 6.41 -15.82
CA ARG A 682 -22.75 7.62 -16.64
C ARG A 682 -23.08 7.33 -18.11
N GLU A 683 -22.56 6.23 -18.66
CA GLU A 683 -22.80 5.84 -20.05
C GLU A 683 -24.25 5.45 -20.31
N ALA A 684 -24.84 4.63 -19.42
CA ALA A 684 -26.22 4.17 -19.53
C ALA A 684 -27.24 5.32 -19.50
N LEU A 685 -26.94 6.38 -18.74
CA LEU A 685 -27.79 7.57 -18.63
C LEU A 685 -27.48 8.64 -19.69
N GLY A 686 -26.45 8.44 -20.51
CA GLY A 686 -26.11 9.33 -21.63
C GLY A 686 -25.43 10.64 -21.23
N TYR A 687 -24.65 10.65 -20.14
CA TYR A 687 -23.93 11.83 -19.68
C TYR A 687 -22.47 11.86 -20.19
N ASP A 688 -22.02 13.00 -20.72
CA ASP A 688 -20.63 13.14 -21.20
C ASP A 688 -19.62 13.29 -20.06
N LYS A 689 -20.03 13.95 -18.96
CA LYS A 689 -19.21 14.22 -17.77
C LYS A 689 -20.10 14.21 -16.53
N ILE A 690 -19.52 13.92 -15.38
CA ILE A 690 -20.21 13.97 -14.08
C ILE A 690 -19.47 14.91 -13.12
N ILE A 691 -20.17 15.38 -12.11
CA ILE A 691 -19.59 15.89 -10.87
C ILE A 691 -19.79 14.79 -9.84
N TYR A 692 -18.72 14.43 -9.17
CA TYR A 692 -18.76 13.30 -8.25
C TYR A 692 -18.80 13.77 -6.80
N TYR A 693 -19.70 13.20 -6.01
CA TYR A 693 -19.76 13.35 -4.57
C TYR A 693 -19.90 11.97 -3.93
N GLY A 694 -18.84 11.51 -3.30
CA GLY A 694 -18.88 10.36 -2.40
C GLY A 694 -18.84 10.82 -0.96
N ALA A 695 -19.53 10.12 -0.07
CA ALA A 695 -19.23 10.18 1.36
C ALA A 695 -18.20 9.08 1.69
N SER A 696 -17.28 9.34 2.63
CA SER A 696 -16.34 8.33 3.19
C SER A 696 -15.67 7.42 2.12
N TYR A 697 -15.87 6.09 2.15
CA TYR A 697 -15.36 5.14 1.15
C TYR A 697 -15.81 5.49 -0.27
N GLY A 698 -17.06 5.96 -0.42
CA GLY A 698 -17.58 6.46 -1.69
C GLY A 698 -16.70 7.53 -2.31
N SER A 699 -15.95 8.34 -1.55
CA SER A 699 -15.06 9.37 -2.11
C SER A 699 -13.92 8.82 -2.97
N GLN A 700 -13.58 7.53 -2.84
CA GLN A 700 -12.47 6.89 -3.58
C GLN A 700 -12.90 6.23 -4.90
N LEU A 701 -14.21 6.22 -5.22
CA LEU A 701 -14.76 5.50 -6.38
C LEU A 701 -14.99 6.36 -7.63
N GLY A 702 -14.80 7.68 -7.54
CA GLY A 702 -15.19 8.64 -8.58
C GLY A 702 -14.08 9.31 -9.35
#